data_AF-A0A1Y2VEX2-F1
#
_entry.id   AF-A0A1Y2VEX2-F1
#
_cell.length_a   1.000
_cell.length_b   1.000
_cell.length_c   1.000
_cell.angle_alpha   90.00
_cell.angle_beta   90.00
_cell.angle_gamma   90.00
#
_symmetry.space_group_name_H-M   'P 1'
#
loop_
_entity.id
_entity.type
_entity.pdbx_description
1 polymer ?
#
loop_
_entity_poly.entity_id
_entity_poly.type
_entity_poly.pdbx_seq_one_letter_code
_entity_poly.pdbx_strand_id
1 'polypeptide(L)'
;MASNGLTVPVPGRDETSPGPLSPGLGRTSNPLSSKVTSVLSTSYADSEFRESLALLDERGISNTAETRRQLRLDVQKEVIDSNGKIIAEFGRVAEQLRRIGTTIDKLNKSYQDMRGHVTAAHESTSTILEEASSLMTQRRNIETKQQVLKAFREHFVLSDDEVASLTLTAEPVDDRFFAVLSKAKRIRKDCEFLLGFESQTLGLEIMDQTSKYLNQAFQKLYRWVQKEFKTLNLENPQINSSVRRAIRVLAERPSLFQNCLDFFAEAREQILSDAFYLALTGTSASGAKDNSVKPIELVAHDPLRYTGDMLAWTHSAAVSEREALEILFISDGNEIAKGIQEGRENELWLLMTDETDGPPEFDAVKALNELVDRDVSGAARILRQRIEQVIQTNEETILAYKLANLLGFYRVTFSKLLGDESVLLQSMSNLESEALRQFRSLMRDHITTLEGEFQHTPSDLGPPEFLQESLKQLTAIMKTYETSLASDGDREADFEPILAESFDPFLAGCENMSKNIPTPRNSIFLINCLLAARNTLEPFQSFTQTRVSRLQSAIDEHSAKLVESQYAFFRSESALDPLFTALGPLSDARKEDVAKVSKLDALQPEALARAGQGLDDFLPSAVMDAMENVKHLQDAGLAREVTEEAAERFCVDFEHVEELLVAADELAEEERGSQAGGGEGEELPSLRALFPRTTGEIRVLLS
;
A
#
# COMPACT_ATOMS: atom_id res chain seq x y z
N MET A 1 4.54 73.19 -54.32
CA MET A 1 4.10 74.18 -53.32
C MET A 1 5.30 75.00 -52.90
N ALA A 2 5.21 76.32 -53.13
CA ALA A 2 6.04 77.43 -52.66
C ALA A 2 7.58 77.23 -52.56
N SER A 3 8.27 77.73 -53.60
CA SER A 3 9.64 78.26 -53.53
C SER A 3 9.63 79.68 -52.95
N ASN A 4 10.74 80.08 -52.32
CA ASN A 4 11.06 81.49 -52.09
C ASN A 4 12.50 81.74 -52.56
N GLY A 5 12.59 82.42 -53.72
CA GLY A 5 13.80 83.04 -54.23
C GLY A 5 13.77 84.54 -53.91
N LEU A 6 14.96 85.10 -53.70
CA LEU A 6 15.20 86.52 -53.52
C LEU A 6 16.16 87.00 -54.61
N THR A 7 15.65 87.72 -55.60
CA THR A 7 16.41 88.70 -56.39
C THR A 7 15.49 89.75 -57.01
N VAL A 8 15.72 91.02 -56.61
CA VAL A 8 15.71 92.28 -57.40
C VAL A 8 14.39 92.80 -58.01
N PRO A 9 14.23 94.14 -58.00
CA PRO A 9 13.72 94.85 -59.18
C PRO A 9 14.65 96.00 -59.65
N VAL A 10 14.67 96.22 -60.96
CA VAL A 10 15.31 97.34 -61.71
C VAL A 10 14.21 98.38 -62.03
N PRO A 11 14.50 99.71 -62.13
CA PRO A 11 14.77 100.41 -63.42
C PRO A 11 15.85 101.52 -63.27
N GLY A 12 16.44 102.17 -64.30
CA GLY A 12 16.07 102.36 -65.70
C GLY A 12 17.20 102.99 -66.55
N ARG A 13 16.82 103.53 -67.71
CA ARG A 13 17.57 103.76 -68.97
C ARG A 13 17.85 105.27 -69.23
N ASP A 14 18.62 105.53 -70.30
CA ASP A 14 18.86 106.80 -71.06
C ASP A 14 20.07 107.65 -70.57
N GLU A 15 20.95 108.23 -71.40
CA GLU A 15 20.78 108.91 -72.70
C GLU A 15 21.99 108.78 -73.68
N THR A 16 21.72 109.12 -74.94
CA THR A 16 22.58 109.20 -76.14
C THR A 16 23.11 110.62 -76.41
N SER A 17 23.99 110.77 -77.43
CA SER A 17 24.11 111.89 -78.43
C SER A 17 25.46 112.66 -78.58
N PRO A 18 25.76 113.27 -79.77
CA PRO A 18 27.03 113.04 -80.54
C PRO A 18 27.75 114.28 -81.17
N GLY A 19 28.93 114.06 -81.80
CA GLY A 19 29.45 114.76 -83.02
C GLY A 19 30.01 116.21 -82.94
N PRO A 20 30.33 116.90 -84.07
CA PRO A 20 31.57 116.76 -84.90
C PRO A 20 32.21 118.07 -85.52
N LEU A 21 33.41 117.93 -86.13
CA LEU A 21 34.05 118.54 -87.36
C LEU A 21 34.19 120.08 -87.70
N SER A 22 35.44 120.48 -88.06
CA SER A 22 35.90 121.37 -89.20
C SER A 22 35.56 122.91 -89.22
N PRO A 23 36.01 123.80 -90.18
CA PRO A 23 37.17 123.92 -91.14
C PRO A 23 37.76 125.39 -91.31
N GLY A 24 38.67 125.68 -92.29
CA GLY A 24 38.79 127.02 -92.94
C GLY A 24 40.08 127.44 -93.71
N LEU A 25 39.96 128.05 -94.92
CA LEU A 25 40.97 128.42 -95.97
C LEU A 25 41.46 129.91 -96.00
N GLY A 26 42.53 130.27 -96.76
CA GLY A 26 42.74 131.65 -97.32
C GLY A 26 44.12 132.01 -97.99
N ARG A 27 44.12 132.89 -99.02
CA ARG A 27 45.11 133.10 -100.14
C ARG A 27 46.40 133.97 -99.93
N THR A 28 47.39 133.66 -100.77
CA THR A 28 48.65 134.30 -101.29
C THR A 28 48.97 135.82 -101.14
N SER A 29 50.14 136.16 -100.57
CA SER A 29 51.04 137.29 -100.95
C SER A 29 52.51 137.03 -100.49
N ASN A 30 53.49 137.70 -101.11
CA ASN A 30 54.94 137.38 -101.13
C ASN A 30 55.64 137.02 -99.78
N PRO A 31 56.48 135.96 -99.73
CA PRO A 31 56.90 135.27 -98.49
C PRO A 31 58.05 135.90 -97.69
N LEU A 32 58.79 136.88 -98.23
CA LEU A 32 59.90 137.51 -97.49
C LEU A 32 59.42 138.59 -96.52
N SER A 33 58.39 139.35 -96.91
CA SER A 33 57.85 140.45 -96.09
C SER A 33 57.12 139.93 -94.84
N SER A 34 56.39 138.81 -94.95
CA SER A 34 55.76 138.16 -93.79
C SER A 34 56.79 137.54 -92.83
N LYS A 35 57.91 137.00 -93.35
CA LYS A 35 58.99 136.43 -92.51
C LYS A 35 59.74 137.49 -91.70
N VAL A 36 60.05 138.64 -92.29
CA VAL A 36 60.71 139.73 -91.53
C VAL A 36 59.77 140.31 -90.48
N THR A 37 58.48 140.45 -90.81
CA THR A 37 57.46 140.92 -89.86
C THR A 37 57.21 139.90 -88.73
N SER A 38 57.32 138.60 -89.01
CA SER A 38 57.23 137.52 -88.01
C SER A 38 58.45 137.47 -87.08
N VAL A 39 59.66 137.67 -87.59
CA VAL A 39 60.89 137.63 -86.76
C VAL A 39 60.98 138.85 -85.84
N LEU A 40 60.48 140.01 -86.27
CA LEU A 40 60.44 141.22 -85.46
C LEU A 40 59.28 141.26 -84.46
N SER A 41 58.33 140.32 -84.51
CA SER A 41 57.18 140.26 -83.60
C SER A 41 57.27 139.19 -82.51
N THR A 42 58.30 138.33 -82.50
CA THR A 42 58.43 137.29 -81.46
C THR A 42 59.19 137.80 -80.23
N SER A 43 58.50 137.80 -79.09
CA SER A 43 58.97 138.27 -77.78
C SER A 43 59.96 137.30 -77.11
N TYR A 44 61.04 137.82 -76.51
CA TYR A 44 62.13 137.06 -75.89
C TYR A 44 61.90 136.67 -74.40
N ALA A 45 60.64 136.62 -73.95
CA ALA A 45 60.29 136.37 -72.54
C ALA A 45 59.81 134.93 -72.23
N ASP A 46 59.73 134.03 -73.22
CA ASP A 46 59.14 132.70 -73.04
C ASP A 46 60.13 131.66 -72.45
N SER A 47 59.72 131.01 -71.36
CA SER A 47 60.50 130.02 -70.60
C SER A 47 60.61 128.68 -71.33
N GLU A 48 59.53 128.23 -71.97
CA GLU A 48 59.51 126.95 -72.71
C GLU A 48 60.43 127.01 -73.92
N PHE A 49 60.50 128.18 -74.57
CA PHE A 49 61.43 128.43 -75.66
C PHE A 49 62.89 128.41 -75.18
N ARG A 50 63.16 128.90 -73.97
CA ARG A 50 64.50 128.91 -73.38
C ARG A 50 64.95 127.51 -72.96
N GLU A 51 64.06 126.70 -72.38
CA GLU A 51 64.34 125.28 -72.10
C GLU A 51 64.52 124.47 -73.37
N SER A 52 63.70 124.71 -74.40
CA SER A 52 63.84 124.07 -75.71
C SER A 52 65.18 124.42 -76.38
N LEU A 53 65.66 125.65 -76.19
CA LEU A 53 66.99 126.08 -76.64
C LEU A 53 68.12 125.47 -75.79
N ALA A 54 67.94 125.36 -74.47
CA ALA A 54 68.92 124.71 -73.60
C ALA A 54 69.08 123.22 -73.94
N LEU A 55 67.97 122.51 -74.20
CA LEU A 55 67.98 121.12 -74.67
C LEU A 55 68.59 120.96 -76.07
N LEU A 56 68.55 122.01 -76.90
CA LEU A 56 69.21 122.02 -78.20
C LEU A 56 70.73 122.27 -78.07
N ASP A 57 71.12 123.12 -77.12
CA ASP A 57 72.50 123.50 -76.84
C ASP A 57 73.27 122.36 -76.15
N GLU A 58 72.64 121.66 -75.20
CA GLU A 58 73.19 120.48 -74.53
C GLU A 58 73.43 119.31 -75.50
N ARG A 59 72.76 119.31 -76.66
CA ARG A 59 72.95 118.34 -77.75
C ARG A 59 74.14 118.65 -78.67
N GLY A 60 74.81 119.80 -78.54
CA GLY A 60 76.10 120.08 -79.22
C GLY A 60 76.06 120.02 -80.76
N ILE A 61 74.96 120.47 -81.38
CA ILE A 61 74.71 120.27 -82.81
C ILE A 61 75.37 121.35 -83.66
N SER A 62 76.15 120.97 -84.68
CA SER A 62 76.70 121.91 -85.66
C SER A 62 75.72 122.17 -86.83
N ASN A 63 75.68 123.42 -87.29
CA ASN A 63 74.71 123.91 -88.26
C ASN A 63 75.12 123.59 -89.71
N THR A 64 74.95 122.34 -90.12
CA THR A 64 75.11 121.87 -91.51
C THR A 64 73.75 121.56 -92.15
N ALA A 65 73.70 121.41 -93.47
CA ALA A 65 72.44 121.13 -94.19
C ALA A 65 71.86 119.74 -93.86
N GLU A 66 72.69 118.81 -93.38
CA GLU A 66 72.30 117.44 -93.04
C GLU A 66 71.68 117.33 -91.64
N THR A 67 72.27 117.98 -90.63
CA THR A 67 71.75 117.97 -89.24
C THR A 67 70.38 118.65 -89.14
N ARG A 68 70.11 119.66 -89.97
CA ARG A 68 68.82 120.35 -90.04
C ARG A 68 67.68 119.46 -90.57
N ARG A 69 68.00 118.38 -91.30
CA ARG A 69 67.03 117.39 -91.81
C ARG A 69 66.89 116.19 -90.88
N GLN A 70 67.95 115.79 -90.17
CA GLN A 70 67.96 114.59 -89.32
C GLN A 70 67.46 114.81 -87.89
N LEU A 71 67.58 116.01 -87.32
CA LEU A 71 67.20 116.27 -85.93
C LEU A 71 65.74 115.89 -85.59
N ARG A 72 64.80 116.19 -86.49
CA ARG A 72 63.38 115.81 -86.30
C ARG A 72 63.19 114.29 -86.34
N LEU A 73 63.93 113.60 -87.20
CA LEU A 73 63.87 112.15 -87.33
C LEU A 73 64.49 111.47 -86.10
N ASP A 74 65.58 112.00 -85.55
CA ASP A 74 66.25 111.42 -84.38
C ASP A 74 65.41 111.59 -83.11
N VAL A 75 64.81 112.77 -82.90
CA VAL A 75 63.89 112.98 -81.77
C VAL A 75 62.65 112.08 -81.88
N GLN A 76 62.09 111.92 -83.09
CA GLN A 76 60.97 111.00 -83.30
C GLN A 76 61.37 109.54 -83.06
N LYS A 77 62.58 109.15 -83.45
CA LYS A 77 63.12 107.80 -83.22
C LYS A 77 63.29 107.51 -81.73
N GLU A 78 63.78 108.46 -80.95
CA GLU A 78 63.99 108.30 -79.50
C GLU A 78 62.66 108.15 -78.73
N VAL A 79 61.63 108.90 -79.13
CA VAL A 79 60.27 108.77 -78.57
C VAL A 79 59.66 107.40 -78.95
N ILE A 80 59.90 106.91 -80.17
CA ILE A 80 59.46 105.58 -80.59
C ILE A 80 60.21 104.49 -79.81
N ASP A 81 61.51 104.63 -79.60
CA ASP A 81 62.33 103.63 -78.88
C ASP A 81 61.98 103.58 -77.39
N SER A 82 61.71 104.72 -76.75
CA SER A 82 61.28 104.79 -75.35
C SER A 82 59.87 104.20 -75.16
N ASN A 83 58.92 104.57 -76.01
CA ASN A 83 57.57 103.97 -75.98
C ASN A 83 57.61 102.47 -76.33
N GLY A 84 58.50 102.05 -77.23
CA GLY A 84 58.73 100.64 -77.55
C GLY A 84 59.22 99.82 -76.37
N LYS A 85 60.13 100.38 -75.55
CA LYS A 85 60.59 99.74 -74.30
C LYS A 85 59.45 99.57 -73.28
N ILE A 86 58.61 100.59 -73.10
CA ILE A 86 57.46 100.53 -72.18
C ILE A 86 56.45 99.45 -72.62
N ILE A 87 56.13 99.38 -73.92
CA ILE A 87 55.22 98.37 -74.46
C ILE A 87 55.81 96.95 -74.28
N ALA A 88 57.12 96.79 -74.46
CA ALA A 88 57.78 95.50 -74.26
C ALA A 88 57.70 95.03 -72.80
N GLU A 89 57.86 95.93 -71.82
CA GLU A 89 57.73 95.60 -70.40
C GLU A 89 56.27 95.33 -69.99
N PHE A 90 55.32 96.16 -70.39
CA PHE A 90 53.89 95.92 -70.13
C PHE A 90 53.36 94.66 -70.82
N GLY A 91 53.89 94.32 -72.00
CA GLY A 91 53.58 93.07 -72.69
C GLY A 91 53.98 91.82 -71.87
N ARG A 92 55.11 91.87 -71.16
CA ARG A 92 55.53 90.76 -70.26
C ARG A 92 54.58 90.62 -69.07
N VAL A 93 54.11 91.72 -68.50
CA VAL A 93 53.16 91.71 -67.37
C VAL A 93 51.78 91.21 -67.83
N ALA A 94 51.31 91.63 -68.99
CA ALA A 94 50.05 91.16 -69.57
C ALA A 94 50.07 89.64 -69.83
N GLU A 95 51.18 89.09 -70.35
CA GLU A 95 51.30 87.65 -70.58
C GLU A 95 51.32 86.84 -69.27
N GLN A 96 51.94 87.37 -68.21
CA GLN A 96 51.92 86.78 -66.86
C GLN A 96 50.50 86.74 -66.28
N LEU A 97 49.76 87.84 -66.38
CA LEU A 97 48.35 87.92 -65.97
C LEU A 97 47.47 86.95 -66.76
N ARG A 98 47.70 86.82 -68.07
CA ARG A 98 46.99 85.87 -68.92
C ARG A 98 47.28 84.42 -68.53
N ARG A 99 48.54 84.09 -68.20
CA ARG A 99 48.90 82.77 -67.66
C ARG A 99 48.18 82.47 -66.35
N ILE A 100 48.17 83.41 -65.40
CA ILE A 100 47.47 83.22 -64.12
C ILE A 100 45.96 83.00 -64.37
N GLY A 101 45.33 83.80 -65.23
CA GLY A 101 43.93 83.61 -65.63
C GLY A 101 43.66 82.21 -66.17
N THR A 102 44.48 81.73 -67.11
CA THR A 102 44.33 80.36 -67.65
C THR A 102 44.58 79.27 -66.60
N THR A 103 45.37 79.54 -65.57
CA THR A 103 45.65 78.57 -64.50
C THR A 103 44.47 78.50 -63.52
N ILE A 104 43.86 79.65 -63.22
CA ILE A 104 42.63 79.73 -62.41
C ILE A 104 41.46 79.07 -63.15
N ASP A 105 41.32 79.29 -64.45
CA ASP A 105 40.27 78.63 -65.25
C ASP A 105 40.43 77.11 -65.24
N LYS A 106 41.67 76.62 -65.37
CA LYS A 106 41.97 75.18 -65.26
C LYS A 106 41.67 74.63 -63.86
N LEU A 107 42.01 75.37 -62.81
CA LEU A 107 41.74 74.97 -61.42
C LEU A 107 40.23 74.92 -61.14
N ASN A 108 39.49 75.94 -61.59
CA ASN A 108 38.05 76.03 -61.39
C ASN A 108 37.34 74.91 -62.16
N LYS A 109 37.79 74.61 -63.37
CA LYS A 109 37.32 73.45 -64.13
C LYS A 109 37.60 72.14 -63.39
N SER A 110 38.82 71.94 -62.89
CA SER A 110 39.17 70.74 -62.10
C SER A 110 38.36 70.63 -60.80
N TYR A 111 38.03 71.74 -60.14
CA TYR A 111 37.18 71.75 -58.95
C TYR A 111 35.73 71.38 -59.26
N GLN A 112 35.18 71.91 -60.36
CA GLN A 112 33.84 71.55 -60.82
C GLN A 112 33.76 70.08 -61.23
N ASP A 113 34.75 69.59 -61.97
CA ASP A 113 34.84 68.17 -62.37
C ASP A 113 34.93 67.26 -61.13
N MET A 114 35.78 67.61 -60.16
CA MET A 114 35.91 66.87 -58.90
C MET A 114 34.63 66.87 -58.07
N ARG A 115 33.95 68.03 -57.96
CA ARG A 115 32.67 68.12 -57.26
C ARG A 115 31.59 67.31 -57.96
N GLY A 116 31.57 67.32 -59.30
CA GLY A 116 30.70 66.45 -60.08
C GLY A 116 30.93 64.97 -59.78
N HIS A 117 32.19 64.51 -59.79
CA HIS A 117 32.54 63.13 -59.44
C HIS A 117 32.17 62.75 -58.01
N VAL A 118 32.39 63.63 -57.02
CA VAL A 118 32.04 63.36 -55.62
C VAL A 118 30.52 63.27 -55.43
N THR A 119 29.76 64.16 -56.07
CA THR A 119 28.29 64.15 -55.95
C THR A 119 27.69 62.91 -56.61
N ALA A 120 28.17 62.55 -57.81
CA ALA A 120 27.76 61.33 -58.50
C ALA A 120 28.15 60.05 -57.73
N ALA A 121 29.34 60.03 -57.11
CA ALA A 121 29.75 58.94 -56.22
C ALA A 121 28.87 58.85 -54.97
N HIS A 122 28.47 59.98 -54.39
CA HIS A 122 27.60 59.99 -53.20
C HIS A 122 26.18 59.51 -53.54
N GLU A 123 25.58 60.00 -54.63
CA GLU A 123 24.25 59.55 -55.07
C GLU A 123 24.22 58.07 -55.40
N SER A 124 25.25 57.55 -56.11
CA SER A 124 25.37 56.12 -56.40
C SER A 124 25.68 55.27 -55.16
N THR A 125 26.43 55.79 -54.18
CA THR A 125 26.74 55.04 -52.95
C THR A 125 25.60 55.07 -51.95
N SER A 126 24.79 56.14 -51.90
CA SER A 126 23.68 56.27 -50.95
C SER A 126 22.63 55.19 -51.14
N THR A 127 22.23 54.92 -52.38
CA THR A 127 21.28 53.85 -52.71
C THR A 127 21.85 52.49 -52.36
N ILE A 128 23.13 52.24 -52.69
CA ILE A 128 23.83 51.00 -52.33
C ILE A 128 23.93 50.85 -50.79
N LEU A 129 24.10 51.94 -50.05
CA LEU A 129 24.22 51.91 -48.59
C LEU A 129 22.86 51.67 -47.90
N GLU A 130 21.79 52.25 -48.43
CA GLU A 130 20.42 51.94 -48.01
C GLU A 130 20.08 50.47 -48.28
N GLU A 131 20.34 49.99 -49.50
CA GLU A 131 20.17 48.57 -49.86
C GLU A 131 21.02 47.66 -48.96
N ALA A 132 22.30 47.98 -48.73
CA ALA A 132 23.18 47.22 -47.85
C ALA A 132 22.67 47.22 -46.39
N SER A 133 22.17 48.34 -45.89
CA SER A 133 21.58 48.42 -44.54
C SER A 133 20.32 47.57 -44.42
N SER A 134 19.47 47.57 -45.45
CA SER A 134 18.28 46.73 -45.50
C SER A 134 18.65 45.24 -45.53
N LEU A 135 19.65 44.87 -46.33
CA LEU A 135 20.18 43.51 -46.43
C LEU A 135 20.85 43.07 -45.12
N MET A 136 21.58 43.95 -44.44
CA MET A 136 22.15 43.66 -43.12
C MET A 136 21.05 43.42 -42.07
N THR A 137 19.98 44.21 -42.11
CA THR A 137 18.83 44.04 -41.20
C THR A 137 18.09 42.74 -41.50
N GLN A 138 17.88 42.41 -42.78
CA GLN A 138 17.33 41.13 -43.20
C GLN A 138 18.23 39.96 -42.78
N ARG A 139 19.55 40.06 -42.96
CA ARG A 139 20.51 39.04 -42.52
C ARG A 139 20.40 38.79 -41.02
N ARG A 140 20.37 39.86 -40.22
CA ARG A 140 20.20 39.75 -38.76
C ARG A 140 18.88 39.08 -38.39
N ASN A 141 17.78 39.43 -39.07
CA ASN A 141 16.48 38.79 -38.86
C ASN A 141 16.46 37.32 -39.28
N ILE A 142 17.19 36.94 -40.32
CA ILE A 142 17.34 35.54 -40.74
C ILE A 142 18.20 34.77 -39.73
N GLU A 143 19.29 35.36 -39.24
CA GLU A 143 20.14 34.77 -38.21
C GLU A 143 19.37 34.52 -36.91
N THR A 144 18.55 35.47 -36.44
CA THR A 144 17.70 35.27 -35.27
C THR A 144 16.65 34.20 -35.49
N LYS A 145 15.97 34.19 -36.65
CA LYS A 145 15.02 33.12 -37.02
C LYS A 145 15.71 31.75 -37.08
N GLN A 146 16.92 31.67 -37.60
CA GLN A 146 17.69 30.43 -37.66
C GLN A 146 18.07 29.93 -36.27
N GLN A 147 18.47 30.82 -35.36
CA GLN A 147 18.77 30.48 -33.97
C GLN A 147 17.52 29.99 -33.23
N VAL A 148 16.38 30.67 -33.39
CA VAL A 148 15.10 30.26 -32.80
C VAL A 148 14.64 28.91 -33.37
N LEU A 149 14.73 28.71 -34.68
CA LEU A 149 14.37 27.43 -35.31
C LEU A 149 15.27 26.29 -34.83
N LYS A 150 16.57 26.54 -34.65
CA LYS A 150 17.50 25.54 -34.12
C LYS A 150 17.15 25.16 -32.68
N ALA A 151 16.92 26.15 -31.81
CA ALA A 151 16.50 25.91 -30.44
C ALA A 151 15.15 25.18 -30.37
N PHE A 152 14.20 25.58 -31.23
CA PHE A 152 12.89 24.94 -31.34
C PHE A 152 13.02 23.47 -31.76
N ARG A 153 13.85 23.16 -32.77
CA ARG A 153 14.07 21.80 -33.23
C ARG A 153 14.74 20.93 -32.18
N GLU A 154 15.74 21.45 -31.47
CA GLU A 154 16.43 20.71 -30.40
C GLU A 154 15.51 20.40 -29.20
N HIS A 155 14.55 21.29 -28.93
CA HIS A 155 13.63 21.17 -27.78
C HIS A 155 12.37 20.36 -28.08
N PHE A 156 11.69 20.60 -29.22
CA PHE A 156 10.37 20.03 -29.53
C PHE A 156 10.37 18.88 -30.52
N VAL A 157 11.49 18.59 -31.19
CA VAL A 157 11.59 17.50 -32.18
C VAL A 157 12.54 16.43 -31.68
N LEU A 158 12.05 15.19 -31.61
CA LEU A 158 12.86 14.01 -31.33
C LEU A 158 13.69 13.65 -32.58
N SER A 159 14.95 13.24 -32.39
CA SER A 159 15.75 12.74 -33.52
C SER A 159 15.28 11.36 -33.97
N ASP A 160 15.60 10.96 -35.20
CA ASP A 160 15.24 9.63 -35.72
C ASP A 160 15.80 8.49 -34.84
N ASP A 161 17.00 8.67 -34.27
CA ASP A 161 17.60 7.72 -33.33
C ASP A 161 16.86 7.68 -31.97
N GLU A 162 16.31 8.80 -31.52
CA GLU A 162 15.49 8.86 -30.31
C GLU A 162 14.13 8.18 -30.55
N VAL A 163 13.51 8.42 -31.72
CA VAL A 163 12.27 7.75 -32.13
C VAL A 163 12.48 6.25 -32.29
N ALA A 164 13.59 5.82 -32.88
CA ALA A 164 13.96 4.41 -33.00
C ALA A 164 14.03 3.73 -31.62
N SER A 165 14.65 4.38 -30.64
CA SER A 165 14.75 3.86 -29.27
C SER A 165 13.40 3.65 -28.59
N LEU A 166 12.43 4.52 -28.84
CA LEU A 166 11.08 4.42 -28.28
C LEU A 166 10.20 3.37 -29.00
N THR A 167 10.36 3.23 -30.31
CA THR A 167 9.37 2.53 -31.17
C THR A 167 9.82 1.14 -31.61
N LEU A 168 11.11 0.92 -31.87
CA LEU A 168 11.62 -0.35 -32.38
C LEU A 168 11.73 -1.37 -31.25
N THR A 169 11.01 -2.50 -31.38
CA THR A 169 11.06 -3.61 -30.42
C THR A 169 12.42 -4.33 -30.41
N ALA A 170 13.24 -4.16 -31.45
CA ALA A 170 14.56 -4.77 -31.56
C ALA A 170 15.62 -4.09 -30.66
N GLU A 171 15.42 -2.83 -30.29
CA GLU A 171 16.35 -2.11 -29.40
C GLU A 171 16.05 -2.41 -27.92
N PRO A 172 17.08 -2.53 -27.07
CA PRO A 172 16.91 -2.83 -25.65
C PRO A 172 16.20 -1.72 -24.88
N VAL A 173 15.61 -2.07 -23.74
CA VAL A 173 15.08 -1.11 -22.76
C VAL A 173 16.20 -0.82 -21.76
N ASP A 174 16.93 0.27 -21.98
CA ASP A 174 18.09 0.71 -21.19
C ASP A 174 17.89 2.12 -20.61
N ASP A 175 18.92 2.67 -19.95
CA ASP A 175 18.87 4.04 -19.42
C ASP A 175 18.58 5.09 -20.49
N ARG A 176 19.01 4.84 -21.73
CA ARG A 176 18.74 5.71 -22.88
C ARG A 176 17.26 5.71 -23.22
N PHE A 177 16.59 4.57 -23.25
CA PHE A 177 15.13 4.50 -23.44
C PHE A 177 14.39 5.36 -22.41
N PHE A 178 14.71 5.22 -21.11
CA PHE A 178 14.04 5.99 -20.06
C PHE A 178 14.33 7.49 -20.15
N ALA A 179 15.56 7.88 -20.52
CA ALA A 179 15.91 9.28 -20.74
C ALA A 179 15.12 9.89 -21.91
N VAL A 180 15.03 9.18 -23.04
CA VAL A 180 14.26 9.62 -24.21
C VAL A 180 12.75 9.66 -23.92
N LEU A 181 12.23 8.71 -23.14
CA LEU A 181 10.83 8.71 -22.71
C LEU A 181 10.52 9.94 -21.84
N SER A 182 11.42 10.28 -20.91
CA SER A 182 11.28 11.49 -20.08
C SER A 182 11.32 12.78 -20.93
N LYS A 183 12.18 12.82 -21.95
CA LYS A 183 12.26 13.91 -22.92
C LYS A 183 10.94 14.03 -23.70
N ALA A 184 10.39 12.92 -24.20
CA ALA A 184 9.11 12.91 -24.92
C ALA A 184 7.94 13.39 -24.03
N LYS A 185 7.90 13.00 -22.76
CA LYS A 185 6.91 13.52 -21.79
C LYS A 185 7.05 15.02 -21.57
N ARG A 186 8.29 15.50 -21.44
CA ARG A 186 8.57 16.94 -21.30
C ARG A 186 8.15 17.71 -22.55
N ILE A 187 8.43 17.18 -23.75
CA ILE A 187 7.97 17.77 -25.02
C ILE A 187 6.44 17.90 -25.02
N ARG A 188 5.72 16.83 -24.64
CA ARG A 188 4.25 16.86 -24.56
C ARG A 188 3.74 17.97 -23.64
N LYS A 189 4.32 18.08 -22.43
CA LYS A 189 3.96 19.12 -21.46
C LYS A 189 4.32 20.51 -21.96
N ASP A 190 5.50 20.67 -22.56
CA ASP A 190 5.95 21.96 -23.08
C ASP A 190 5.13 22.40 -24.31
N CYS A 191 4.54 21.46 -25.06
CA CYS A 191 3.60 21.75 -26.13
C CYS A 191 2.30 22.39 -25.62
N GLU A 192 1.91 22.19 -24.36
CA GLU A 192 0.76 22.89 -23.76
C GLU A 192 0.98 24.42 -23.76
N PHE A 193 2.21 24.87 -23.53
CA PHE A 193 2.54 26.30 -23.65
C PHE A 193 2.43 26.81 -25.08
N LEU A 194 2.71 25.97 -26.09
CA LEU A 194 2.57 26.35 -27.50
C LEU A 194 1.11 26.53 -27.92
N LEU A 195 0.15 25.89 -27.23
CA LEU A 195 -1.29 26.05 -27.46
C LEU A 195 -1.83 27.41 -26.98
N GLY A 196 -1.08 28.11 -26.12
CA GLY A 196 -1.40 29.46 -25.67
C GLY A 196 -1.13 30.57 -26.71
N PHE A 197 -0.48 30.23 -27.83
CA PHE A 197 -0.19 31.17 -28.92
C PHE A 197 -1.24 31.09 -30.05
N GLU A 198 -1.31 32.12 -30.90
CA GLU A 198 -2.30 32.26 -31.97
C GLU A 198 -2.24 31.15 -33.04
N SER A 199 -1.11 30.45 -33.18
CA SER A 199 -0.91 29.35 -34.14
C SER A 199 -0.88 27.98 -33.45
N GLN A 200 -2.05 27.47 -33.09
CA GLN A 200 -2.21 26.22 -32.31
C GLN A 200 -1.92 24.93 -33.11
N THR A 201 -1.96 24.98 -34.45
CA THR A 201 -1.85 23.80 -35.32
C THR A 201 -0.54 23.04 -35.16
N LEU A 202 0.60 23.74 -35.07
CA LEU A 202 1.91 23.12 -34.88
C LEU A 202 2.03 22.45 -33.51
N GLY A 203 1.53 23.11 -32.46
CA GLY A 203 1.52 22.55 -31.11
C GLY A 203 0.69 21.27 -31.03
N LEU A 204 -0.50 21.27 -31.65
CA LEU A 204 -1.37 20.09 -31.73
C LEU A 204 -0.74 18.94 -32.53
N GLU A 205 -0.07 19.23 -33.65
CA GLU A 205 0.58 18.20 -34.47
C GLU A 205 1.76 17.54 -33.75
N ILE A 206 2.64 18.33 -33.12
CA ILE A 206 3.76 17.81 -32.33
C ILE A 206 3.24 17.02 -31.12
N MET A 207 2.17 17.50 -30.48
CA MET A 207 1.54 16.80 -29.35
C MET A 207 0.94 15.45 -29.77
N ASP A 208 0.26 15.36 -30.92
CA ASP A 208 -0.27 14.09 -31.47
C ASP A 208 0.87 13.12 -31.83
N GLN A 209 1.91 13.60 -32.53
CA GLN A 209 3.08 12.79 -32.88
C GLN A 209 3.79 12.26 -31.61
N THR A 210 4.04 13.13 -30.64
CA THR A 210 4.68 12.76 -29.37
C THR A 210 3.82 11.78 -28.57
N SER A 211 2.49 11.95 -28.59
CA SER A 211 1.56 11.01 -27.94
C SER A 211 1.57 9.63 -28.62
N LYS A 212 1.67 9.57 -29.96
CA LYS A 212 1.86 8.31 -30.69
C LYS A 212 3.16 7.62 -30.29
N TYR A 213 4.27 8.35 -30.21
CA TYR A 213 5.54 7.79 -29.76
C TYR A 213 5.50 7.30 -28.31
N LEU A 214 4.87 8.05 -27.41
CA LEU A 214 4.67 7.63 -26.02
C LEU A 214 3.84 6.35 -25.94
N ASN A 215 2.73 6.25 -26.68
CA ASN A 215 1.90 5.04 -26.70
C ASN A 215 2.68 3.82 -27.22
N GLN A 216 3.48 3.98 -28.29
CA GLN A 216 4.33 2.91 -28.79
C GLN A 216 5.44 2.53 -27.80
N ALA A 217 6.01 3.51 -27.10
CA ALA A 217 7.01 3.27 -26.06
C ALA A 217 6.43 2.49 -24.87
N PHE A 218 5.21 2.83 -24.41
CA PHE A 218 4.52 2.07 -23.36
C PHE A 218 4.18 0.65 -23.82
N GLN A 219 3.77 0.44 -25.08
CA GLN A 219 3.57 -0.91 -25.62
C GLN A 219 4.87 -1.71 -25.72
N LYS A 220 5.98 -1.08 -26.10
CA LYS A 220 7.32 -1.70 -26.11
C LYS A 220 7.73 -2.08 -24.68
N LEU A 221 7.58 -1.17 -23.73
CA LEU A 221 7.87 -1.39 -22.31
C LEU A 221 7.02 -2.55 -21.75
N TYR A 222 5.71 -2.56 -22.04
CA TYR A 222 4.79 -3.62 -21.65
C TYR A 222 5.24 -5.00 -22.15
N ARG A 223 5.56 -5.14 -23.45
CA ARG A 223 6.05 -6.41 -24.02
C ARG A 223 7.39 -6.84 -23.42
N TRP A 224 8.27 -5.87 -23.14
CA TRP A 224 9.55 -6.15 -22.51
C TRP A 224 9.35 -6.67 -21.08
N VAL A 225 8.54 -6.00 -20.26
CA VAL A 225 8.19 -6.44 -18.89
C VAL A 225 7.56 -7.84 -18.91
N GLN A 226 6.62 -8.12 -19.81
CA GLN A 226 6.04 -9.46 -19.96
C GLN A 226 7.11 -10.53 -20.26
N LYS A 227 8.08 -10.23 -21.13
CA LYS A 227 9.15 -11.17 -21.45
C LYS A 227 10.05 -11.41 -20.24
N GLU A 228 10.42 -10.35 -19.54
CA GLU A 228 11.26 -10.45 -18.34
C GLU A 228 10.56 -11.25 -17.24
N PHE A 229 9.24 -11.07 -17.02
CA PHE A 229 8.49 -11.85 -16.03
C PHE A 229 8.48 -13.36 -16.27
N LYS A 230 8.57 -13.83 -17.53
CA LYS A 230 8.71 -15.28 -17.81
C LYS A 230 10.07 -15.83 -17.41
N THR A 231 11.11 -15.00 -17.46
CA THR A 231 12.51 -15.40 -17.22
C THR A 231 13.04 -14.86 -15.89
N LEU A 232 12.17 -14.23 -15.09
CA LEU A 232 12.56 -13.53 -13.89
C LEU A 232 13.02 -14.55 -12.85
N ASN A 233 14.30 -14.48 -12.50
CA ASN A 233 14.78 -15.11 -11.28
C ASN A 233 14.79 -14.06 -10.16
N LEU A 234 13.87 -14.20 -9.21
CA LEU A 234 13.72 -13.31 -8.06
C LEU A 234 14.99 -13.24 -7.20
N GLU A 235 15.88 -14.23 -7.31
CA GLU A 235 17.17 -14.29 -6.60
C GLU A 235 18.25 -13.35 -7.17
N ASN A 236 18.06 -12.75 -8.35
CA ASN A 236 19.05 -11.86 -8.98
C ASN A 236 18.73 -10.36 -8.77
N PRO A 237 19.47 -9.64 -7.89
CA PRO A 237 19.15 -8.26 -7.54
C PRO A 237 19.28 -7.25 -8.69
N GLN A 238 20.13 -7.54 -9.69
CA GLN A 238 20.39 -6.62 -10.81
C GLN A 238 19.21 -6.57 -11.77
N ILE A 239 18.63 -7.74 -12.07
CA ILE A 239 17.43 -7.86 -12.90
C ILE A 239 16.25 -7.16 -12.21
N ASN A 240 16.17 -7.26 -10.88
CA ASN A 240 15.13 -6.61 -10.11
C ASN A 240 15.18 -5.07 -10.22
N SER A 241 16.33 -4.43 -10.45
CA SER A 241 16.43 -2.97 -10.51
C SER A 241 15.88 -2.35 -11.81
N SER A 242 16.18 -2.94 -12.97
CA SER A 242 15.69 -2.47 -14.27
C SER A 242 14.20 -2.76 -14.44
N VAL A 243 13.75 -3.93 -13.99
CA VAL A 243 12.33 -4.32 -13.98
C VAL A 243 11.52 -3.42 -13.04
N ARG A 244 12.03 -3.09 -11.84
CA ARG A 244 11.38 -2.12 -10.94
C ARG A 244 11.17 -0.76 -11.59
N ARG A 245 12.19 -0.23 -12.24
CA ARG A 245 12.09 1.05 -12.95
C ARG A 245 11.08 0.99 -14.09
N ALA A 246 11.05 -0.12 -14.85
CA ALA A 246 10.08 -0.33 -15.91
C ALA A 246 8.64 -0.40 -15.38
N ILE A 247 8.41 -1.15 -14.30
CA ILE A 247 7.11 -1.27 -13.64
C ILE A 247 6.61 0.10 -13.14
N ARG A 248 7.49 0.89 -12.49
CA ARG A 248 7.14 2.23 -12.00
C ARG A 248 6.67 3.15 -13.12
N VAL A 249 7.38 3.14 -14.25
CA VAL A 249 6.99 3.94 -15.42
C VAL A 249 5.69 3.41 -16.03
N LEU A 250 5.50 2.09 -16.07
CA LEU A 250 4.27 1.48 -16.58
C LEU A 250 3.06 1.78 -15.69
N ALA A 251 3.25 1.98 -14.38
CA ALA A 251 2.21 2.33 -13.42
C ALA A 251 1.50 3.67 -13.75
N GLU A 252 2.12 4.53 -14.57
CA GLU A 252 1.48 5.73 -15.15
C GLU A 252 0.30 5.40 -16.10
N ARG A 253 0.16 4.13 -16.52
CA ARG A 253 -0.98 3.63 -17.28
C ARG A 253 -1.61 2.47 -16.50
N PRO A 254 -2.58 2.75 -15.60
CA PRO A 254 -3.10 1.76 -14.66
C PRO A 254 -3.60 0.48 -15.33
N SER A 255 -4.25 0.58 -16.50
CA SER A 255 -4.75 -0.58 -17.25
C SER A 255 -3.62 -1.49 -17.76
N LEU A 256 -2.52 -0.94 -18.28
CA LEU A 256 -1.38 -1.74 -18.74
C LEU A 256 -0.63 -2.37 -17.57
N PHE A 257 -0.51 -1.64 -16.46
CA PHE A 257 0.10 -2.13 -15.24
C PHE A 257 -0.66 -3.32 -14.65
N GLN A 258 -2.00 -3.23 -14.54
CA GLN A 258 -2.83 -4.34 -14.05
C GLN A 258 -2.72 -5.59 -14.94
N ASN A 259 -2.79 -5.44 -16.27
CA ASN A 259 -2.58 -6.58 -17.19
C ASN A 259 -1.19 -7.21 -17.05
N CYS A 260 -0.16 -6.42 -16.72
CA CYS A 260 1.18 -6.93 -16.44
C CYS A 260 1.23 -7.72 -15.13
N LEU A 261 0.55 -7.25 -14.07
CA LEU A 261 0.43 -7.98 -12.81
C LEU A 261 -0.34 -9.30 -13.00
N ASP A 262 -1.41 -9.29 -13.80
CA ASP A 262 -2.16 -10.52 -14.12
C ASP A 262 -1.27 -11.58 -14.78
N PHE A 263 -0.48 -11.14 -15.76
CA PHE A 263 0.45 -12.01 -16.46
C PHE A 263 1.61 -12.50 -15.59
N PHE A 264 2.11 -11.62 -14.72
CA PHE A 264 3.10 -11.98 -13.71
C PHE A 264 2.54 -13.07 -12.80
N ALA A 265 1.33 -12.88 -12.29
CA ALA A 265 0.68 -13.82 -11.40
C ALA A 265 0.46 -15.18 -12.06
N GLU A 266 -0.01 -15.21 -13.32
CA GLU A 266 -0.18 -16.44 -14.09
C GLU A 266 1.16 -17.19 -14.28
N ALA A 267 2.24 -16.47 -14.58
CA ALA A 267 3.56 -17.06 -14.73
C ALA A 267 4.10 -17.62 -13.40
N ARG A 268 3.95 -16.87 -12.30
CA ARG A 268 4.35 -17.31 -10.95
C ARG A 268 3.52 -18.49 -10.46
N GLU A 269 2.21 -18.47 -10.67
CA GLU A 269 1.30 -19.56 -10.35
C GLU A 269 1.75 -20.87 -11.02
N GLN A 270 2.10 -20.82 -12.30
CA GLN A 270 2.62 -21.97 -13.03
C GLN A 270 3.95 -22.46 -12.44
N ILE A 271 4.89 -21.56 -12.15
CA ILE A 271 6.21 -21.91 -11.58
C ILE A 271 6.05 -22.55 -10.19
N LEU A 272 5.23 -21.96 -9.32
CA LEU A 272 5.03 -22.44 -7.95
C LEU A 272 4.24 -23.75 -7.92
N SER A 273 3.25 -23.92 -8.79
CA SER A 273 2.52 -25.18 -8.91
C SER A 273 3.41 -26.32 -9.44
N ASP A 274 4.26 -26.05 -10.43
CA ASP A 274 5.24 -27.02 -10.94
C ASP A 274 6.32 -27.36 -9.88
N ALA A 275 6.78 -26.36 -9.13
CA ALA A 275 7.72 -26.55 -8.02
C ALA A 275 7.11 -27.37 -6.89
N PHE A 276 5.83 -27.13 -6.56
CA PHE A 276 5.11 -27.93 -5.57
C PHE A 276 4.94 -29.38 -6.03
N TYR A 277 4.53 -29.58 -7.28
CA TYR A 277 4.40 -30.92 -7.87
C TYR A 277 5.72 -31.69 -7.88
N LEU A 278 6.82 -31.00 -8.21
CA LEU A 278 8.17 -31.55 -8.13
C LEU A 278 8.55 -31.94 -6.69
N ALA A 279 8.23 -31.10 -5.70
CA ALA A 279 8.48 -31.40 -4.30
C ALA A 279 7.67 -32.61 -3.80
N LEU A 280 6.44 -32.78 -4.29
CA LEU A 280 5.58 -33.92 -3.96
C LEU A 280 6.10 -35.23 -4.56
N THR A 281 6.39 -35.23 -5.87
CA THR A 281 6.58 -36.46 -6.67
C THR A 281 8.04 -36.77 -7.01
N GLY A 282 8.95 -35.80 -6.90
CA GLY A 282 10.34 -35.91 -7.38
C GLY A 282 10.48 -35.87 -8.90
N THR A 283 9.37 -35.70 -9.60
CA THR A 283 9.31 -35.61 -11.05
C THR A 283 8.79 -34.24 -11.44
N SER A 284 9.48 -33.58 -12.35
CA SER A 284 8.93 -32.40 -13.01
C SER A 284 7.68 -32.81 -13.80
N ALA A 285 6.75 -31.88 -14.03
CA ALA A 285 5.61 -32.07 -14.93
C ALA A 285 6.01 -32.56 -16.34
N SER A 286 7.28 -32.36 -16.74
CA SER A 286 7.89 -32.86 -17.98
C SER A 286 8.39 -34.32 -17.93
N GLY A 287 8.28 -34.99 -16.80
CA GLY A 287 8.75 -36.37 -16.58
C GLY A 287 10.24 -36.50 -16.24
N ALA A 288 10.98 -35.39 -16.13
CA ALA A 288 12.38 -35.39 -15.68
C ALA A 288 12.45 -35.64 -14.16
N LYS A 289 13.21 -36.65 -13.73
CA LYS A 289 13.49 -36.90 -12.31
C LYS A 289 14.62 -35.99 -11.83
N ASP A 290 14.35 -35.26 -10.75
CA ASP A 290 15.40 -34.56 -10.03
C ASP A 290 15.78 -35.39 -8.80
N ASN A 291 17.01 -35.91 -8.79
CA ASN A 291 17.52 -36.74 -7.69
C ASN A 291 17.99 -35.89 -6.48
N SER A 292 18.00 -34.57 -6.59
CA SER A 292 18.42 -33.67 -5.51
C SER A 292 17.32 -33.46 -4.45
N VAL A 293 16.04 -33.54 -4.86
CA VAL A 293 14.88 -33.35 -3.99
C VAL A 293 14.33 -34.70 -3.56
N LYS A 294 14.25 -34.95 -2.25
CA LYS A 294 13.57 -36.14 -1.72
C LYS A 294 12.05 -35.90 -1.75
N PRO A 295 11.27 -36.70 -2.49
CA PRO A 295 9.84 -36.44 -2.67
C PRO A 295 9.07 -36.61 -1.36
N ILE A 296 8.15 -35.68 -1.08
CA ILE A 296 7.34 -35.71 0.15
C ILE A 296 6.53 -37.03 0.21
N GLU A 297 5.98 -37.50 -0.92
CA GLU A 297 5.22 -38.76 -1.01
C GLU A 297 6.07 -40.01 -0.65
N LEU A 298 7.39 -39.96 -0.81
CA LEU A 298 8.29 -41.08 -0.51
C LEU A 298 8.85 -41.05 0.93
N VAL A 299 8.80 -39.89 1.58
CA VAL A 299 9.37 -39.67 2.93
C VAL A 299 8.30 -39.79 4.01
N ALA A 300 7.07 -39.36 3.73
CA ALA A 300 5.99 -39.36 4.70
C ALA A 300 5.16 -40.65 4.60
N HIS A 301 5.49 -41.63 5.44
CA HIS A 301 4.69 -42.85 5.61
C HIS A 301 3.43 -42.64 6.47
N ASP A 302 3.38 -41.54 7.23
CA ASP A 302 2.28 -41.17 8.12
C ASP A 302 1.45 -40.02 7.48
N PRO A 303 0.12 -40.15 7.35
CA PRO A 303 -0.75 -39.11 6.80
C PRO A 303 -0.66 -37.74 7.49
N LEU A 304 -0.42 -37.72 8.82
CA LEU A 304 -0.26 -36.45 9.56
C LEU A 304 1.00 -35.72 9.12
N ARG A 305 2.12 -36.45 9.03
CA ARG A 305 3.40 -35.91 8.56
C ARG A 305 3.32 -35.50 7.09
N TYR A 306 2.66 -36.29 6.25
CA TYR A 306 2.47 -35.96 4.84
C TYR A 306 1.73 -34.63 4.68
N THR A 307 0.64 -34.45 5.41
CA THR A 307 -0.12 -33.19 5.43
C THR A 307 0.71 -32.03 5.98
N GLY A 308 1.46 -32.26 7.07
CA GLY A 308 2.34 -31.26 7.68
C GLY A 308 3.47 -30.79 6.76
N ASP A 309 4.13 -31.72 6.06
CA ASP A 309 5.23 -31.41 5.13
C ASP A 309 4.70 -30.63 3.91
N MET A 310 3.51 -30.95 3.41
CA MET A 310 2.86 -30.17 2.34
C MET A 310 2.53 -28.75 2.78
N LEU A 311 1.91 -28.59 3.96
CA LEU A 311 1.57 -27.27 4.52
C LEU A 311 2.83 -26.43 4.80
N ALA A 312 3.88 -27.05 5.32
CA ALA A 312 5.17 -26.39 5.57
C ALA A 312 5.81 -25.89 4.27
N TRP A 313 5.76 -26.68 3.20
CA TRP A 313 6.24 -26.26 1.89
C TRP A 313 5.45 -25.06 1.37
N THR A 314 4.11 -25.12 1.40
CA THR A 314 3.25 -24.02 0.92
C THR A 314 3.46 -22.75 1.74
N HIS A 315 3.62 -22.87 3.07
CA HIS A 315 3.95 -21.75 3.93
C HIS A 315 5.32 -21.15 3.57
N SER A 316 6.36 -21.98 3.41
CA SER A 316 7.69 -21.50 3.01
C SER A 316 7.66 -20.79 1.66
N ALA A 317 6.93 -21.34 0.69
CA ALA A 317 6.77 -20.76 -0.63
C ALA A 317 6.06 -19.39 -0.56
N ALA A 318 4.95 -19.31 0.19
CA ALA A 318 4.20 -18.07 0.36
C ALA A 318 5.03 -16.98 1.07
N VAL A 319 5.82 -17.34 2.09
CA VAL A 319 6.74 -16.41 2.77
C VAL A 319 7.81 -15.90 1.80
N SER A 320 8.47 -16.82 1.06
CA SER A 320 9.49 -16.43 0.08
C SER A 320 8.93 -15.54 -1.03
N GLU A 321 7.69 -15.80 -1.47
CA GLU A 321 7.03 -14.99 -2.49
C GLU A 321 6.73 -13.59 -1.96
N ARG A 322 6.16 -13.50 -0.76
CA ARG A 322 5.87 -12.23 -0.11
C ARG A 322 7.13 -11.38 0.05
N GLU A 323 8.23 -11.97 0.51
CA GLU A 323 9.51 -11.27 0.65
C GLU A 323 10.07 -10.81 -0.71
N ALA A 324 10.01 -11.67 -1.73
CA ALA A 324 10.49 -11.32 -3.07
C ALA A 324 9.67 -10.19 -3.71
N LEU A 325 8.34 -10.22 -3.54
CA LEU A 325 7.44 -9.18 -4.03
C LEU A 325 7.53 -7.90 -3.20
N GLU A 326 7.76 -7.98 -1.89
CA GLU A 326 8.04 -6.82 -1.04
C GLU A 326 9.32 -6.10 -1.51
N ILE A 327 10.37 -6.85 -1.87
CA ILE A 327 11.57 -6.31 -2.50
C ILE A 327 11.26 -5.68 -3.86
N LEU A 328 10.37 -6.27 -4.66
CA LEU A 328 10.03 -5.77 -5.99
C LEU A 328 9.14 -4.51 -5.95
N PHE A 329 8.19 -4.41 -5.02
CA PHE A 329 7.15 -3.36 -5.02
C PHE A 329 7.27 -2.33 -3.89
N ILE A 330 7.78 -2.70 -2.71
CA ILE A 330 7.71 -1.86 -1.48
C ILE A 330 9.06 -1.22 -1.12
N SER A 331 10.19 -1.83 -1.48
CA SER A 331 11.53 -1.37 -1.11
C SER A 331 11.88 0.08 -1.53
N ASP A 332 11.14 0.65 -2.50
CA ASP A 332 11.37 2.01 -3.03
C ASP A 332 10.29 3.05 -2.60
N GLY A 333 9.76 2.98 -1.38
CA GLY A 333 9.13 4.14 -0.72
C GLY A 333 7.91 4.77 -1.43
N ASN A 334 6.86 3.98 -1.67
CA ASN A 334 5.58 4.41 -2.26
C ASN A 334 5.69 5.06 -3.66
N GLU A 335 6.81 4.88 -4.37
CA GLU A 335 7.03 5.45 -5.70
C GLU A 335 6.12 4.87 -6.78
N ILE A 336 5.60 3.66 -6.59
CA ILE A 336 4.58 3.06 -7.47
C ILE A 336 3.24 3.76 -7.28
N ALA A 337 2.85 4.08 -6.05
CA ALA A 337 1.65 4.88 -5.79
C ALA A 337 1.76 6.28 -6.41
N LYS A 338 2.96 6.89 -6.38
CA LYS A 338 3.24 8.14 -7.12
C LYS A 338 3.07 7.97 -8.62
N GLY A 339 3.61 6.90 -9.22
CA GLY A 339 3.43 6.61 -10.65
C GLY A 339 1.96 6.44 -11.04
N ILE A 340 1.16 5.75 -10.22
CA ILE A 340 -0.29 5.61 -10.42
C ILE A 340 -0.98 6.97 -10.35
N GLN A 341 -0.62 7.81 -9.38
CA GLN A 341 -1.17 9.16 -9.23
C GLN A 341 -0.81 10.06 -10.42
N GLU A 342 0.46 10.06 -10.86
CA GLU A 342 0.91 10.79 -12.05
C GLU A 342 0.20 10.31 -13.31
N GLY A 343 -0.07 9.01 -13.43
CA GLY A 343 -0.88 8.43 -14.50
C GLY A 343 -2.31 8.95 -14.51
N ARG A 344 -2.98 8.92 -13.36
CA ARG A 344 -4.35 9.43 -13.20
C ARG A 344 -4.46 10.92 -13.48
N GLU A 345 -3.51 11.73 -12.99
CA GLU A 345 -3.47 13.18 -13.27
C GLU A 345 -3.31 13.46 -14.77
N ASN A 346 -2.48 12.68 -15.46
CA ASN A 346 -2.30 12.78 -16.91
C ASN A 346 -3.52 12.28 -17.72
N GLU A 347 -4.31 11.35 -17.19
CA GLU A 347 -5.56 10.86 -17.81
C GLU A 347 -6.76 11.78 -17.51
N LEU A 348 -6.80 12.41 -16.34
CA LEU A 348 -7.80 13.42 -15.95
C LEU A 348 -7.78 14.66 -16.86
N TRP A 349 -6.62 15.07 -17.36
CA TRP A 349 -6.52 16.11 -18.38
C TRP A 349 -7.20 15.74 -19.72
N LEU A 350 -7.36 14.44 -20.03
CA LEU A 350 -8.10 13.97 -21.21
C LEU A 350 -9.62 13.85 -20.98
N LEU A 351 -10.07 13.76 -19.73
CA LEU A 351 -11.45 13.45 -19.33
C LEU A 351 -11.97 14.46 -18.30
N MET A 352 -11.97 15.75 -18.64
CA MET A 352 -12.74 16.76 -17.90
C MET A 352 -14.24 16.58 -18.17
N THR A 353 -14.83 15.51 -17.65
CA THR A 353 -16.28 15.36 -17.42
C THR A 353 -16.50 14.61 -16.10
N ASP A 354 -16.73 15.40 -15.05
CA ASP A 354 -17.66 15.16 -13.94
C ASP A 354 -17.75 13.73 -13.35
N GLU A 355 -16.96 13.42 -12.31
CA GLU A 355 -17.37 12.46 -11.28
C GLU A 355 -16.88 12.90 -9.88
N THR A 356 -17.83 12.93 -8.93
CA THR A 356 -17.75 13.49 -7.58
C THR A 356 -17.51 12.44 -6.49
N ASP A 357 -16.60 11.48 -6.71
CA ASP A 357 -16.11 10.63 -5.63
C ASP A 357 -14.57 10.61 -5.68
N GLY A 358 -13.94 10.96 -4.56
CA GLY A 358 -12.48 10.91 -4.44
C GLY A 358 -12.02 9.46 -4.68
N PRO A 359 -11.04 9.21 -5.57
CA PRO A 359 -10.68 7.85 -5.93
C PRO A 359 -10.05 7.11 -4.74
N PRO A 360 -10.26 5.79 -4.62
CA PRO A 360 -9.73 5.00 -3.52
C PRO A 360 -8.20 5.09 -3.45
N GLU A 361 -7.71 5.28 -2.23
CA GLU A 361 -6.30 5.26 -1.88
C GLU A 361 -5.74 3.85 -2.20
N PHE A 362 -4.65 3.80 -2.97
CA PHE A 362 -4.03 2.52 -3.36
C PHE A 362 -3.24 1.98 -2.16
N ASP A 363 -3.75 0.93 -1.52
CA ASP A 363 -3.03 0.19 -0.48
C ASP A 363 -2.09 -0.83 -1.11
N ALA A 364 -0.80 -0.49 -1.13
CA ALA A 364 0.24 -1.33 -1.70
C ALA A 364 0.41 -2.66 -0.94
N VAL A 365 0.12 -2.71 0.37
CA VAL A 365 0.25 -3.93 1.18
C VAL A 365 -0.90 -4.88 0.89
N LYS A 366 -2.12 -4.36 0.74
CA LYS A 366 -3.27 -5.17 0.34
C LYS A 366 -3.10 -5.74 -1.07
N ALA A 367 -2.68 -4.92 -2.03
CA ALA A 367 -2.41 -5.37 -3.40
C ALA A 367 -1.28 -6.41 -3.46
N LEU A 368 -0.25 -6.27 -2.61
CA LEU A 368 0.80 -7.27 -2.46
C LEU A 368 0.25 -8.60 -1.97
N ASN A 369 -0.58 -8.59 -0.92
CA ASN A 369 -1.16 -9.81 -0.37
C ASN A 369 -2.09 -10.53 -1.36
N GLU A 370 -2.90 -9.76 -2.11
CA GLU A 370 -3.74 -10.30 -3.18
C GLU A 370 -2.90 -10.92 -4.31
N LEU A 371 -1.74 -10.33 -4.63
CA LEU A 371 -0.82 -10.88 -5.61
C LEU A 371 -0.18 -12.20 -5.13
N VAL A 372 0.30 -12.25 -3.88
CA VAL A 372 0.85 -13.50 -3.30
C VAL A 372 -0.20 -14.61 -3.28
N ASP A 373 -1.45 -14.32 -2.93
CA ASP A 373 -2.52 -15.32 -2.92
C ASP A 373 -2.78 -15.89 -4.32
N ARG A 374 -2.73 -15.04 -5.37
CA ARG A 374 -2.81 -15.47 -6.77
C ARG A 374 -1.59 -16.28 -7.20
N ASP A 375 -0.39 -15.91 -6.77
CA ASP A 375 0.83 -16.62 -7.14
C ASP A 375 0.84 -18.04 -6.53
N VAL A 376 0.29 -18.21 -5.32
CA VAL A 376 0.25 -19.50 -4.63
C VAL A 376 -0.99 -20.34 -4.99
N SER A 377 -1.99 -19.79 -5.69
CA SER A 377 -3.28 -20.46 -5.94
C SER A 377 -3.15 -21.81 -6.64
N GLY A 378 -2.22 -21.93 -7.58
CA GLY A 378 -1.96 -23.15 -8.32
C GLY A 378 -1.46 -24.27 -7.41
N ALA A 379 -0.50 -23.96 -6.52
CA ALA A 379 0.00 -24.88 -5.51
C ALA A 379 -1.07 -25.20 -4.45
N ALA A 380 -1.85 -24.19 -4.02
CA ALA A 380 -2.95 -24.34 -3.09
C ALA A 380 -4.04 -25.30 -3.58
N ARG A 381 -4.32 -25.29 -4.90
CA ARG A 381 -5.28 -26.23 -5.51
C ARG A 381 -4.81 -27.68 -5.41
N ILE A 382 -3.52 -27.93 -5.69
CA ILE A 382 -2.92 -29.27 -5.57
C ILE A 382 -2.92 -29.70 -4.09
N LEU A 383 -2.51 -28.81 -3.20
CA LEU A 383 -2.50 -29.02 -1.74
C LEU A 383 -3.89 -29.45 -1.26
N ARG A 384 -4.92 -28.69 -1.64
CA ARG A 384 -6.32 -28.99 -1.29
C ARG A 384 -6.74 -30.37 -1.75
N GLN A 385 -6.48 -30.71 -3.02
CA GLN A 385 -6.85 -32.03 -3.56
C GLN A 385 -6.16 -33.18 -2.80
N ARG A 386 -4.86 -33.03 -2.48
CA ARG A 386 -4.10 -34.05 -1.75
C ARG A 386 -4.56 -34.19 -0.30
N ILE A 387 -4.79 -33.10 0.40
CA ILE A 387 -5.27 -33.13 1.79
C ILE A 387 -6.70 -33.67 1.85
N GLU A 388 -7.58 -33.26 0.95
CA GLU A 388 -8.96 -33.78 0.88
C GLU A 388 -8.96 -35.29 0.67
N GLN A 389 -8.09 -35.81 -0.21
CA GLN A 389 -7.90 -37.24 -0.39
C GLN A 389 -7.47 -37.93 0.91
N VAL A 390 -6.48 -37.36 1.63
CA VAL A 390 -6.02 -37.89 2.92
C VAL A 390 -7.15 -37.97 3.94
N ILE A 391 -7.96 -36.90 4.05
CA ILE A 391 -9.11 -36.84 4.96
C ILE A 391 -10.13 -37.92 4.61
N GLN A 392 -10.49 -38.08 3.34
CA GLN A 392 -11.50 -39.04 2.89
C GLN A 392 -11.05 -40.50 3.07
N THR A 393 -9.75 -40.78 2.87
CA THR A 393 -9.21 -42.14 3.04
C THR A 393 -8.93 -42.50 4.50
N ASN A 394 -9.01 -41.54 5.42
CA ASN A 394 -8.72 -41.78 6.82
C ASN A 394 -9.89 -42.45 7.55
N GLU A 395 -9.60 -43.60 8.17
CA GLU A 395 -10.53 -44.37 9.00
C GLU A 395 -10.27 -44.18 10.50
N GLU A 396 -9.16 -43.54 10.89
CA GLU A 396 -8.79 -43.35 12.30
C GLU A 396 -9.33 -42.04 12.88
N THR A 397 -10.15 -42.13 13.92
CA THR A 397 -10.77 -40.98 14.61
C THR A 397 -9.73 -39.97 15.15
N ILE A 398 -8.71 -40.45 15.87
CA ILE A 398 -7.71 -39.58 16.50
C ILE A 398 -6.93 -38.83 15.42
N LEU A 399 -6.62 -39.50 14.30
CA LEU A 399 -5.91 -38.91 13.18
C LEU A 399 -6.75 -37.82 12.50
N ALA A 400 -8.05 -38.06 12.30
CA ALA A 400 -8.97 -37.06 11.72
C ALA A 400 -8.98 -35.77 12.54
N TYR A 401 -9.04 -35.89 13.87
CA TYR A 401 -9.00 -34.74 14.77
C TYR A 401 -7.64 -34.02 14.77
N LYS A 402 -6.54 -34.78 14.74
CA LYS A 402 -5.18 -34.21 14.62
C LYS A 402 -5.00 -33.44 13.30
N LEU A 403 -5.54 -33.95 12.20
CA LEU A 403 -5.53 -33.27 10.91
C LEU A 403 -6.32 -31.96 10.96
N ALA A 404 -7.50 -31.96 11.58
CA ALA A 404 -8.30 -30.74 11.76
C ALA A 404 -7.53 -29.66 12.55
N ASN A 405 -6.90 -30.03 13.67
CA ASN A 405 -6.09 -29.09 14.46
C ASN A 405 -4.87 -28.57 13.70
N LEU A 406 -4.20 -29.42 12.93
CA LEU A 406 -3.07 -29.02 12.09
C LEU A 406 -3.50 -28.01 11.03
N LEU A 407 -4.65 -28.23 10.39
CA LEU A 407 -5.24 -27.32 9.42
C LEU A 407 -5.63 -25.98 10.06
N GLY A 408 -6.25 -26.02 11.25
CA GLY A 408 -6.56 -24.82 12.02
C GLY A 408 -5.31 -23.99 12.37
N PHE A 409 -4.22 -24.65 12.80
CA PHE A 409 -2.94 -23.99 13.06
C PHE A 409 -2.39 -23.29 11.82
N TYR A 410 -2.36 -23.97 10.67
CA TYR A 410 -1.88 -23.37 9.43
C TYR A 410 -2.83 -22.29 8.91
N ARG A 411 -4.16 -22.40 9.11
CA ARG A 411 -5.12 -21.33 8.81
C ARG A 411 -4.77 -20.04 9.54
N VAL A 412 -4.52 -20.10 10.85
CA VAL A 412 -4.07 -18.93 11.63
C VAL A 412 -2.72 -18.41 11.13
N THR A 413 -1.81 -19.30 10.76
CA THR A 413 -0.48 -18.92 10.25
C THR A 413 -0.58 -18.19 8.91
N PHE A 414 -1.39 -18.68 7.97
CA PHE A 414 -1.63 -18.03 6.68
C PHE A 414 -2.41 -16.72 6.81
N SER A 415 -3.30 -16.58 7.81
CA SER A 415 -4.05 -15.34 8.06
C SER A 415 -3.13 -14.19 8.42
N LYS A 416 -2.10 -14.46 9.24
CA LYS A 416 -1.05 -13.49 9.57
C LYS A 416 -0.19 -13.09 8.36
N LEU A 417 -0.12 -13.93 7.33
CA LEU A 417 0.74 -13.71 6.16
C LEU A 417 0.01 -12.96 5.02
N LEU A 418 -1.23 -13.36 4.71
CA LEU A 418 -1.98 -12.90 3.54
C LEU A 418 -3.19 -12.00 3.90
N GLY A 419 -3.59 -11.97 5.17
CA GLY A 419 -4.85 -11.34 5.59
C GLY A 419 -6.08 -12.21 5.30
N ASP A 420 -7.22 -11.84 5.89
CA ASP A 420 -8.39 -12.73 6.05
C ASP A 420 -9.20 -13.01 4.77
N GLU A 421 -8.95 -12.28 3.68
CA GLU A 421 -9.72 -12.36 2.42
C GLU A 421 -9.10 -13.31 1.36
N SER A 422 -8.05 -14.05 1.69
CA SER A 422 -7.32 -14.88 0.72
C SER A 422 -8.04 -16.19 0.36
N VAL A 423 -7.95 -16.61 -0.90
CA VAL A 423 -8.51 -17.86 -1.43
C VAL A 423 -7.85 -19.08 -0.78
N LEU A 424 -6.55 -18.98 -0.47
CA LEU A 424 -5.84 -20.01 0.29
C LEU A 424 -6.47 -20.21 1.68
N LEU A 425 -6.82 -19.13 2.40
CA LEU A 425 -7.45 -19.23 3.72
C LEU A 425 -8.84 -19.84 3.66
N GLN A 426 -9.65 -19.44 2.68
CA GLN A 426 -10.96 -20.05 2.46
C GLN A 426 -10.81 -21.56 2.20
N SER A 427 -9.81 -21.95 1.40
CA SER A 427 -9.50 -23.36 1.14
C SER A 427 -9.08 -24.10 2.42
N MET A 428 -8.25 -23.49 3.28
CA MET A 428 -7.85 -24.07 4.57
C MET A 428 -9.06 -24.23 5.52
N SER A 429 -9.92 -23.21 5.61
CA SER A 429 -11.14 -23.25 6.44
C SER A 429 -12.10 -24.36 5.99
N ASN A 430 -12.22 -24.58 4.68
CA ASN A 430 -13.03 -25.66 4.11
C ASN A 430 -12.44 -27.04 4.45
N LEU A 431 -11.11 -27.21 4.32
CA LEU A 431 -10.43 -28.46 4.67
C LEU A 431 -10.52 -28.75 6.18
N GLU A 432 -10.38 -27.73 7.04
CA GLU A 432 -10.56 -27.85 8.48
C GLU A 432 -11.97 -28.35 8.82
N SER A 433 -12.99 -27.73 8.20
CA SER A 433 -14.39 -28.12 8.37
C SER A 433 -14.66 -29.55 7.89
N GLU A 434 -14.04 -29.96 6.78
CA GLU A 434 -14.16 -31.30 6.23
C GLU A 434 -13.47 -32.35 7.10
N ALA A 435 -12.29 -32.04 7.64
CA ALA A 435 -11.59 -32.90 8.60
C ALA A 435 -12.42 -33.10 9.89
N LEU A 436 -13.02 -32.03 10.41
CA LEU A 436 -13.96 -32.13 11.53
C LEU A 436 -15.21 -32.93 11.15
N ARG A 437 -15.75 -32.77 9.93
CA ARG A 437 -16.89 -33.56 9.47
C ARG A 437 -16.55 -35.05 9.40
N GLN A 438 -15.37 -35.40 8.90
CA GLN A 438 -14.90 -36.79 8.86
C GLN A 438 -14.74 -37.37 10.26
N PHE A 439 -14.10 -36.64 11.18
CA PHE A 439 -14.00 -37.03 12.60
C PHE A 439 -15.38 -37.36 13.19
N ARG A 440 -16.36 -36.49 12.98
CA ARG A 440 -17.74 -36.68 13.44
C ARG A 440 -18.45 -37.85 12.80
N SER A 441 -18.14 -38.16 11.54
CA SER A 441 -18.67 -39.34 10.86
C SER A 441 -18.11 -40.61 11.50
N LEU A 442 -16.77 -40.69 11.63
CA LEU A 442 -16.09 -41.84 12.23
C LEU A 442 -16.54 -42.09 13.67
N MET A 443 -16.75 -41.04 14.46
CA MET A 443 -17.32 -41.16 15.81
C MET A 443 -18.72 -41.76 15.81
N ARG A 444 -19.60 -41.30 14.92
CA ARG A 444 -20.96 -41.84 14.80
C ARG A 444 -20.97 -43.29 14.32
N ASP A 445 -20.09 -43.64 13.37
CA ASP A 445 -19.92 -45.01 12.89
C ASP A 445 -19.38 -45.93 14.01
N HIS A 446 -18.48 -45.43 14.86
CA HIS A 446 -18.01 -46.15 16.03
C HIS A 446 -19.13 -46.38 17.06
N ILE A 447 -19.93 -45.35 17.37
CA ILE A 447 -21.07 -45.45 18.30
C ILE A 447 -22.11 -46.46 17.79
N THR A 448 -22.49 -46.39 16.51
CA THR A 448 -23.47 -47.32 15.91
C THR A 448 -22.98 -48.77 15.91
N THR A 449 -21.68 -48.99 15.72
CA THR A 449 -21.07 -50.33 15.84
C THR A 449 -21.18 -50.87 17.27
N LEU A 450 -21.07 -50.00 18.28
CA LEU A 450 -21.10 -50.34 19.70
C LEU A 450 -22.52 -50.44 20.29
N GLU A 451 -23.58 -50.08 19.55
CA GLU A 451 -24.97 -50.13 20.05
C GLU A 451 -25.39 -51.52 20.56
N GLY A 452 -24.84 -52.60 19.98
CA GLY A 452 -25.07 -53.97 20.44
C GLY A 452 -24.41 -54.31 21.79
N GLU A 453 -23.33 -53.62 22.13
CA GLU A 453 -22.59 -53.85 23.38
C GLU A 453 -23.21 -53.13 24.59
N PHE A 454 -24.00 -52.06 24.36
CA PHE A 454 -24.76 -51.34 25.40
C PHE A 454 -25.86 -52.16 26.10
N GLN A 455 -25.97 -53.46 25.83
CA GLN A 455 -26.98 -54.34 26.44
C GLN A 455 -26.41 -55.22 27.56
N HIS A 456 -25.10 -55.41 27.63
CA HIS A 456 -24.47 -56.34 28.57
C HIS A 456 -23.87 -55.58 29.75
N THR A 457 -24.51 -55.68 30.92
CA THR A 457 -24.02 -55.07 32.15
C THR A 457 -22.92 -55.93 32.78
N PRO A 458 -21.74 -55.36 33.10
CA PRO A 458 -20.68 -56.09 33.81
C PRO A 458 -21.15 -56.59 35.18
N SER A 459 -20.76 -57.82 35.55
CA SER A 459 -21.15 -58.43 36.83
C SER A 459 -20.50 -57.77 38.05
N ASP A 460 -19.38 -57.07 37.84
CA ASP A 460 -18.64 -56.29 38.83
C ASP A 460 -19.19 -54.87 39.01
N LEU A 461 -20.21 -54.46 38.23
CA LEU A 461 -20.78 -53.11 38.18
C LEU A 461 -19.72 -52.02 37.90
N GLY A 462 -18.60 -52.38 37.27
CA GLY A 462 -17.55 -51.45 36.87
C GLY A 462 -17.88 -50.71 35.56
N PRO A 463 -17.06 -49.71 35.19
CA PRO A 463 -17.15 -49.05 33.89
C PRO A 463 -16.97 -50.08 32.75
N PRO A 464 -17.91 -50.18 31.80
CA PRO A 464 -17.80 -51.11 30.68
C PRO A 464 -16.54 -50.90 29.83
N GLU A 465 -16.07 -51.95 29.16
CA GLU A 465 -14.86 -51.88 28.32
C GLU A 465 -14.96 -50.81 27.23
N PHE A 466 -16.12 -50.71 26.56
CA PHE A 466 -16.36 -49.67 25.55
C PHE A 466 -16.17 -48.25 26.10
N LEU A 467 -16.58 -48.00 27.36
CA LEU A 467 -16.44 -46.70 28.00
C LEU A 467 -14.97 -46.44 28.32
N GLN A 468 -14.24 -47.44 28.82
CA GLN A 468 -12.82 -47.28 29.10
C GLN A 468 -12.01 -47.01 27.83
N GLU A 469 -12.34 -47.66 26.72
CA GLU A 469 -11.70 -47.41 25.42
C GLU A 469 -12.06 -46.03 24.85
N SER A 470 -13.33 -45.63 24.90
CA SER A 470 -13.75 -44.31 24.42
C SER A 470 -13.13 -43.18 25.26
N LEU A 471 -13.02 -43.34 26.57
CA LEU A 471 -12.34 -42.38 27.45
C LEU A 471 -10.83 -42.30 27.15
N LYS A 472 -10.16 -43.40 26.78
CA LYS A 472 -8.76 -43.38 26.32
C LYS A 472 -8.62 -42.62 25.00
N GLN A 473 -9.53 -42.83 24.04
CA GLN A 473 -9.55 -42.09 22.78
C GLN A 473 -9.81 -40.60 23.02
N LEU A 474 -10.78 -40.26 23.87
CA LEU A 474 -11.10 -38.89 24.27
C LEU A 474 -9.91 -38.21 24.95
N THR A 475 -9.17 -38.93 25.80
CA THR A 475 -7.94 -38.41 26.42
C THR A 475 -6.90 -38.04 25.36
N ALA A 476 -6.75 -38.83 24.28
CA ALA A 476 -5.84 -38.49 23.20
C ALA A 476 -6.29 -37.26 22.39
N ILE A 477 -7.60 -37.11 22.19
CA ILE A 477 -8.23 -35.93 21.55
C ILE A 477 -7.99 -34.68 22.40
N MET A 478 -8.28 -34.75 23.71
CA MET A 478 -8.08 -33.64 24.66
C MET A 478 -6.62 -33.21 24.77
N LYS A 479 -5.67 -34.15 24.80
CA LYS A 479 -4.23 -33.83 24.75
C LYS A 479 -3.85 -33.07 23.48
N THR A 480 -4.42 -33.48 22.34
CA THR A 480 -4.18 -32.79 21.06
C THR A 480 -4.72 -31.36 21.11
N TYR A 481 -5.92 -31.17 21.67
CA TYR A 481 -6.54 -29.85 21.82
C TYR A 481 -5.80 -28.95 22.83
N GLU A 482 -5.31 -29.52 23.93
CA GLU A 482 -4.51 -28.80 24.93
C GLU A 482 -3.25 -28.21 24.30
N THR A 483 -2.55 -29.01 23.48
CA THR A 483 -1.34 -28.58 22.75
C THR A 483 -1.63 -27.70 21.53
N SER A 484 -2.88 -27.67 21.05
CA SER A 484 -3.27 -26.84 19.91
C SER A 484 -3.28 -25.38 20.33
N LEU A 485 -2.80 -24.49 19.45
CA LEU A 485 -3.00 -23.04 19.59
C LEU A 485 -4.49 -22.73 19.30
N ALA A 486 -5.37 -23.02 20.25
CA ALA A 486 -6.70 -22.43 20.25
C ALA A 486 -6.55 -20.90 20.40
N SER A 487 -7.35 -20.13 19.68
CA SER A 487 -7.41 -18.67 19.84
C SER A 487 -7.72 -18.30 21.30
N ASP A 488 -7.31 -17.11 21.75
CA ASP A 488 -7.56 -16.56 23.11
C ASP A 488 -9.06 -16.39 23.48
N GLY A 489 -9.97 -17.01 22.72
CA GLY A 489 -11.40 -17.07 22.99
C GLY A 489 -11.78 -18.13 24.04
N ASP A 490 -13.06 -18.40 24.12
CA ASP A 490 -13.64 -19.36 25.07
C ASP A 490 -13.36 -20.81 24.63
N ARG A 491 -12.23 -21.35 25.08
CA ARG A 491 -11.80 -22.73 24.78
C ARG A 491 -12.82 -23.78 25.20
N GLU A 492 -13.62 -23.51 26.23
CA GLU A 492 -14.64 -24.46 26.68
C GLU A 492 -15.80 -24.49 25.69
N ALA A 493 -16.27 -23.33 25.22
CA ALA A 493 -17.32 -23.25 24.20
C ALA A 493 -16.91 -23.90 22.87
N ASP A 494 -15.63 -23.77 22.47
CA ASP A 494 -15.10 -24.36 21.24
C ASP A 494 -14.99 -25.89 21.31
N PHE A 495 -14.72 -26.44 22.50
CA PHE A 495 -14.55 -27.88 22.71
C PHE A 495 -15.87 -28.62 23.01
N GLU A 496 -16.88 -27.91 23.49
CA GLU A 496 -18.20 -28.44 23.83
C GLU A 496 -18.87 -29.28 22.71
N PRO A 497 -18.86 -28.88 21.42
CA PRO A 497 -19.40 -29.70 20.34
C PRO A 497 -18.68 -31.04 20.18
N ILE A 498 -17.37 -31.08 20.46
CA ILE A 498 -16.58 -32.31 20.37
C ILE A 498 -16.97 -33.25 21.51
N LEU A 499 -17.17 -32.74 22.73
CA LEU A 499 -17.68 -33.53 23.85
C LEU A 499 -19.11 -34.04 23.60
N ALA A 500 -19.97 -33.20 23.03
CA ALA A 500 -21.33 -33.59 22.69
C ALA A 500 -21.39 -34.77 21.71
N GLU A 501 -20.40 -34.90 20.82
CA GLU A 501 -20.37 -35.99 19.83
C GLU A 501 -19.52 -37.20 20.27
N SER A 502 -18.43 -36.98 21.02
CA SER A 502 -17.46 -38.02 21.37
C SER A 502 -17.58 -38.56 22.80
N PHE A 503 -18.40 -37.95 23.64
CA PHE A 503 -18.52 -38.31 25.05
C PHE A 503 -19.97 -38.52 25.51
N ASP A 504 -20.87 -37.58 25.20
CA ASP A 504 -22.28 -37.66 25.63
C ASP A 504 -23.01 -38.97 25.18
N PRO A 505 -22.79 -39.52 23.96
CA PRO A 505 -23.42 -40.77 23.55
C PRO A 505 -23.01 -41.98 24.40
N PHE A 506 -21.76 -42.04 24.86
CA PHE A 506 -21.27 -43.14 25.70
C PHE A 506 -21.85 -43.08 27.11
N LEU A 507 -22.00 -41.87 27.67
CA LEU A 507 -22.68 -41.69 28.95
C LEU A 507 -24.18 -42.03 28.84
N ALA A 508 -24.86 -41.59 27.78
CA ALA A 508 -26.25 -41.95 27.53
C ALA A 508 -26.42 -43.47 27.37
N GLY A 509 -25.44 -44.16 26.77
CA GLY A 509 -25.36 -45.62 26.73
C GLY A 509 -25.30 -46.22 28.14
N CYS A 510 -24.45 -45.70 29.02
CA CYS A 510 -24.35 -46.15 30.41
C CYS A 510 -25.64 -45.86 31.21
N GLU A 511 -26.27 -44.71 31.00
CA GLU A 511 -27.58 -44.39 31.59
C GLU A 511 -28.66 -45.38 31.17
N ASN A 512 -28.70 -45.77 29.89
CA ASN A 512 -29.64 -46.77 29.40
C ASN A 512 -29.36 -48.16 29.98
N MET A 513 -28.09 -48.56 30.12
CA MET A 513 -27.71 -49.80 30.80
C MET A 513 -28.19 -49.82 32.24
N SER A 514 -28.06 -48.70 32.96
CA SER A 514 -28.44 -48.60 34.38
C SER A 514 -29.93 -48.86 34.63
N LYS A 515 -30.80 -48.55 33.66
CA LYS A 515 -32.27 -48.74 33.77
C LYS A 515 -32.65 -50.22 33.87
N ASN A 516 -31.81 -51.12 33.35
CA ASN A 516 -32.03 -52.56 33.41
C ASN A 516 -31.49 -53.20 34.70
N ILE A 517 -30.79 -52.43 35.54
CA ILE A 517 -30.21 -52.89 36.81
C ILE A 517 -31.17 -52.50 37.96
N PRO A 518 -31.44 -53.40 38.92
CA PRO A 518 -32.26 -53.07 40.09
C PRO A 518 -31.55 -52.07 41.03
N THR A 519 -32.33 -51.20 41.68
CA THR A 519 -31.86 -50.34 42.77
C THR A 519 -31.42 -51.19 43.98
N PRO A 520 -30.30 -50.90 44.68
CA PRO A 520 -29.38 -49.76 44.53
C PRO A 520 -28.20 -49.96 43.56
N ARG A 521 -28.06 -51.16 42.97
CA ARG A 521 -26.94 -51.52 42.09
C ARG A 521 -26.82 -50.65 40.84
N ASN A 522 -27.95 -50.11 40.35
CA ASN A 522 -27.97 -49.14 39.25
C ASN A 522 -27.19 -47.86 39.57
N SER A 523 -27.33 -47.34 40.80
CA SER A 523 -26.66 -46.11 41.25
C SER A 523 -25.17 -46.38 41.45
N ILE A 524 -24.79 -47.56 41.97
CA ILE A 524 -23.39 -47.98 42.07
C ILE A 524 -22.72 -48.03 40.68
N PHE A 525 -23.37 -48.65 39.71
CA PHE A 525 -22.87 -48.72 38.33
C PHE A 525 -22.70 -47.33 37.71
N LEU A 526 -23.70 -46.45 37.85
CA LEU A 526 -23.62 -45.09 37.31
C LEU A 526 -22.53 -44.26 38.00
N ILE A 527 -22.41 -44.33 39.32
CA ILE A 527 -21.35 -43.64 40.05
C ILE A 527 -19.98 -44.09 39.55
N ASN A 528 -19.75 -45.40 39.38
CA ASN A 528 -18.49 -45.91 38.84
C ASN A 528 -18.18 -45.37 37.43
N CYS A 529 -19.18 -45.37 36.53
CA CYS A 529 -19.04 -44.81 35.18
C CYS A 529 -18.77 -43.29 35.18
N LEU A 530 -19.51 -42.54 36.01
CA LEU A 530 -19.38 -41.08 36.12
C LEU A 530 -18.05 -40.69 36.78
N LEU A 531 -17.56 -41.45 37.76
CA LEU A 531 -16.25 -41.25 38.38
C LEU A 531 -15.12 -41.49 37.38
N ALA A 532 -15.19 -42.57 36.60
CA ALA A 532 -14.23 -42.83 35.53
C ALA A 532 -14.20 -41.67 34.53
N ALA A 533 -15.37 -41.21 34.10
CA ALA A 533 -15.50 -40.06 33.21
C ALA A 533 -14.93 -38.77 33.83
N ARG A 534 -15.31 -38.43 35.06
CA ARG A 534 -14.82 -37.23 35.79
C ARG A 534 -13.30 -37.24 35.89
N ASN A 535 -12.71 -38.35 36.33
CA ASN A 535 -11.26 -38.49 36.52
C ASN A 535 -10.48 -38.36 35.21
N THR A 536 -11.10 -38.63 34.05
CA THR A 536 -10.46 -38.42 32.74
C THR A 536 -10.52 -36.98 32.24
N LEU A 537 -11.56 -36.23 32.60
CA LEU A 537 -11.72 -34.83 32.26
C LEU A 537 -10.99 -33.88 33.22
N GLU A 538 -10.82 -34.30 34.48
CA GLU A 538 -10.23 -33.51 35.57
C GLU A 538 -8.82 -32.95 35.29
N PRO A 539 -7.90 -33.67 34.60
CA PRO A 539 -6.59 -33.11 34.25
C PRO A 539 -6.65 -31.90 33.30
N PHE A 540 -7.77 -31.71 32.58
CA PHE A 540 -7.91 -30.73 31.49
C PHE A 540 -8.80 -29.53 31.86
N GLN A 541 -8.70 -29.04 33.09
CA GLN A 541 -9.60 -28.01 33.66
C GLN A 541 -9.71 -26.72 32.84
N SER A 542 -8.74 -26.44 31.96
CA SER A 542 -8.77 -25.27 31.08
C SER A 542 -9.96 -25.20 30.12
N PHE A 543 -10.61 -26.34 29.81
CA PHE A 543 -11.74 -26.39 28.88
C PHE A 543 -12.80 -27.46 29.22
N THR A 544 -12.74 -28.07 30.41
CA THR A 544 -13.69 -29.12 30.84
C THR A 544 -14.40 -28.81 32.16
N GLN A 545 -14.19 -27.63 32.75
CA GLN A 545 -14.61 -27.29 34.12
C GLN A 545 -16.13 -27.41 34.31
N THR A 546 -16.91 -26.86 33.38
CA THR A 546 -18.37 -26.91 33.41
C THR A 546 -18.86 -28.36 33.35
N ARG A 547 -18.26 -29.18 32.48
CA ARG A 547 -18.63 -30.60 32.35
C ARG A 547 -18.23 -31.41 33.59
N VAL A 548 -17.05 -31.19 34.17
CA VAL A 548 -16.63 -31.82 35.43
C VAL A 548 -17.60 -31.48 36.57
N SER A 549 -18.03 -30.22 36.68
CA SER A 549 -19.00 -29.81 37.70
C SER A 549 -20.36 -30.51 37.54
N ARG A 550 -20.83 -30.68 36.30
CA ARG A 550 -22.08 -31.38 36.00
C ARG A 550 -22.00 -32.87 36.33
N LEU A 551 -20.86 -33.51 36.05
CA LEU A 551 -20.61 -34.90 36.44
C LEU A 551 -20.59 -35.05 37.96
N GLN A 552 -19.98 -34.10 38.68
CA GLN A 552 -19.97 -34.11 40.13
C GLN A 552 -21.39 -34.02 40.71
N SER A 553 -22.22 -33.08 40.23
CA SER A 553 -23.62 -32.99 40.66
C SER A 553 -24.41 -34.28 40.41
N ALA A 554 -24.16 -34.97 39.29
CA ALA A 554 -24.80 -36.26 39.01
C ALA A 554 -24.30 -37.38 39.95
N ILE A 555 -23.00 -37.40 40.26
CA ILE A 555 -22.43 -38.32 41.27
C ILE A 555 -23.08 -38.07 42.63
N ASP A 556 -23.21 -36.81 43.05
CA ASP A 556 -23.81 -36.42 44.32
C ASP A 556 -25.30 -36.86 44.40
N GLU A 557 -26.07 -36.68 43.32
CA GLU A 557 -27.47 -37.12 43.24
C GLU A 557 -27.60 -38.66 43.40
N HIS A 558 -26.74 -39.42 42.73
CA HIS A 558 -26.74 -40.88 42.86
C HIS A 558 -26.19 -41.35 44.21
N SER A 559 -25.23 -40.62 44.80
CA SER A 559 -24.74 -40.89 46.15
C SER A 559 -25.86 -40.71 47.18
N ALA A 560 -26.68 -39.68 47.05
CA ALA A 560 -27.82 -39.45 47.93
C ALA A 560 -28.86 -40.59 47.82
N LYS A 561 -29.14 -41.09 46.61
CA LYS A 561 -29.99 -42.28 46.41
C LYS A 561 -29.41 -43.54 47.08
N LEU A 562 -28.08 -43.66 47.10
CA LEU A 562 -27.39 -44.77 47.76
C LEU A 562 -27.45 -44.64 49.28
N VAL A 563 -27.29 -43.43 49.82
CA VAL A 563 -27.51 -43.12 51.25
C VAL A 563 -28.94 -43.48 51.66
N GLU A 564 -29.95 -43.08 50.90
CA GLU A 564 -31.35 -43.44 51.17
C GLU A 564 -31.56 -44.96 51.17
N SER A 565 -30.94 -45.68 50.23
CA SER A 565 -31.03 -47.14 50.19
C SER A 565 -30.33 -47.82 51.38
N GLN A 566 -29.18 -47.29 51.81
CA GLN A 566 -28.46 -47.81 52.98
C GLN A 566 -29.22 -47.51 54.26
N TYR A 567 -29.77 -46.31 54.39
CA TYR A 567 -30.62 -45.93 55.51
C TYR A 567 -31.89 -46.81 55.57
N ALA A 568 -32.53 -47.09 54.43
CA ALA A 568 -33.65 -48.03 54.36
C ALA A 568 -33.24 -49.45 54.82
N PHE A 569 -32.04 -49.92 54.46
CA PHE A 569 -31.48 -51.17 54.95
C PHE A 569 -31.28 -51.17 56.47
N PHE A 570 -30.69 -50.10 57.03
CA PHE A 570 -30.55 -49.93 58.48
C PHE A 570 -31.91 -49.98 59.19
N ARG A 571 -32.96 -49.38 58.61
CA ARG A 571 -34.32 -49.41 59.18
C ARG A 571 -34.99 -50.78 59.12
N SER A 572 -34.87 -51.48 57.98
CA SER A 572 -35.54 -52.76 57.79
C SER A 572 -34.91 -53.87 58.61
N GLU A 573 -33.58 -53.95 58.63
CA GLU A 573 -32.86 -55.03 59.31
C GLU A 573 -32.75 -54.81 60.84
N SER A 574 -32.76 -53.56 61.32
CA SER A 574 -32.81 -53.27 62.76
C SER A 574 -34.17 -53.55 63.42
N ALA A 575 -35.19 -53.92 62.63
CA ALA A 575 -36.59 -54.06 63.06
C ALA A 575 -37.22 -52.79 63.69
N LEU A 576 -36.58 -51.63 63.55
CA LEU A 576 -37.05 -50.35 64.09
C LEU A 576 -37.96 -49.58 63.12
N ASP A 577 -38.14 -50.04 61.87
CA ASP A 577 -38.97 -49.34 60.88
C ASP A 577 -40.42 -49.02 61.33
N PRO A 578 -41.16 -49.94 61.98
CA PRO A 578 -42.50 -49.63 62.49
C PRO A 578 -42.47 -48.56 63.59
N LEU A 579 -41.39 -48.51 64.35
CA LEU A 579 -41.19 -47.60 65.47
C LEU A 579 -40.83 -46.19 64.97
N PHE A 580 -39.90 -46.07 64.02
CA PHE A 580 -39.60 -44.80 63.35
C PHE A 580 -40.80 -44.23 62.60
N THR A 581 -41.60 -45.09 61.96
CA THR A 581 -42.80 -44.64 61.23
C THR A 581 -43.90 -44.14 62.18
N ALA A 582 -44.07 -44.80 63.33
CA ALA A 582 -45.08 -44.41 64.32
C ALA A 582 -44.69 -43.15 65.10
N LEU A 583 -43.39 -42.93 65.35
CA LEU A 583 -42.88 -41.83 66.17
C LEU A 583 -42.38 -40.62 65.36
N GLY A 584 -42.09 -40.79 64.07
CA GLY A 584 -41.66 -39.71 63.18
C GLY A 584 -42.53 -38.44 63.16
N PRO A 585 -43.89 -38.50 63.18
CA PRO A 585 -44.72 -37.29 63.17
C PRO A 585 -44.92 -36.63 64.54
N LEU A 586 -44.42 -37.24 65.62
CA LEU A 586 -44.60 -36.77 66.99
C LEU A 586 -43.37 -35.99 67.45
N SER A 587 -43.57 -34.98 68.29
CA SER A 587 -42.48 -34.18 68.88
C SER A 587 -42.60 -34.16 70.39
N ASP A 588 -41.44 -34.27 71.04
CA ASP A 588 -41.18 -34.11 72.46
C ASP A 588 -41.68 -32.75 73.02
N ALA A 589 -41.67 -31.70 72.21
CA ALA A 589 -42.08 -30.35 72.60
C ALA A 589 -43.60 -30.20 72.84
N ARG A 590 -44.43 -31.13 72.34
CA ARG A 590 -45.89 -31.08 72.47
C ARG A 590 -46.37 -32.16 73.43
N LYS A 591 -46.82 -31.75 74.62
CA LYS A 591 -47.40 -32.67 75.63
C LYS A 591 -48.54 -33.54 75.06
N GLU A 592 -49.33 -33.04 74.11
CA GLU A 592 -50.38 -33.81 73.44
C GLU A 592 -49.84 -34.93 72.54
N ASP A 593 -48.66 -34.76 71.96
CA ASP A 593 -48.04 -35.75 71.09
C ASP A 593 -47.30 -36.81 71.93
N VAL A 594 -46.63 -36.40 73.02
CA VAL A 594 -46.04 -37.31 74.02
C VAL A 594 -47.12 -38.18 74.70
N ALA A 595 -48.32 -37.65 74.97
CA ALA A 595 -49.43 -38.42 75.52
C ALA A 595 -50.05 -39.44 74.52
N LYS A 596 -49.74 -39.33 73.21
CA LYS A 596 -50.13 -40.31 72.18
C LYS A 596 -49.10 -41.43 72.07
N VAL A 597 -47.83 -41.18 72.41
CA VAL A 597 -46.73 -42.16 72.37
C VAL A 597 -47.09 -43.43 73.14
N SER A 598 -47.58 -43.30 74.38
CA SER A 598 -47.98 -44.44 75.24
C SER A 598 -49.20 -45.24 74.74
N LYS A 599 -49.92 -44.75 73.72
CA LYS A 599 -51.12 -45.38 73.15
C LYS A 599 -50.87 -46.06 71.80
N LEU A 600 -49.65 -45.99 71.28
CA LEU A 600 -49.29 -46.58 69.99
C LEU A 600 -49.08 -48.10 70.13
N ASP A 601 -49.60 -48.86 69.16
CA ASP A 601 -49.42 -50.31 69.10
C ASP A 601 -47.94 -50.72 68.93
N ALA A 602 -47.14 -49.86 68.30
CA ALA A 602 -45.70 -50.05 68.12
C ALA A 602 -44.89 -49.98 69.43
N LEU A 603 -45.48 -49.41 70.49
CA LEU A 603 -44.86 -49.22 71.80
C LEU A 603 -45.43 -50.15 72.88
N GLN A 604 -46.22 -51.13 72.48
CA GLN A 604 -46.65 -52.19 73.39
C GLN A 604 -45.42 -52.99 73.88
N PRO A 605 -45.40 -53.48 75.14
CA PRO A 605 -44.23 -54.15 75.71
C PRO A 605 -43.68 -55.31 74.87
N GLU A 606 -44.56 -56.10 74.25
CA GLU A 606 -44.17 -57.20 73.37
C GLU A 606 -43.59 -56.75 72.02
N ALA A 607 -44.01 -55.58 71.51
CA ALA A 607 -43.48 -55.01 70.27
C ALA A 607 -42.11 -54.35 70.52
N LEU A 608 -41.98 -53.63 71.64
CA LEU A 608 -40.75 -52.96 72.04
C LEU A 608 -39.65 -53.95 72.42
N ALA A 609 -39.97 -55.04 73.12
CA ALA A 609 -39.02 -56.11 73.41
C ALA A 609 -38.52 -56.83 72.14
N ARG A 610 -39.41 -57.04 71.15
CA ARG A 610 -39.02 -57.61 69.85
C ARG A 610 -38.14 -56.66 69.03
N ALA A 611 -38.46 -55.36 69.04
CA ALA A 611 -37.65 -54.34 68.40
C ALA A 611 -36.25 -54.24 69.05
N GLY A 612 -36.17 -54.31 70.39
CA GLY A 612 -34.90 -54.31 71.13
C GLY A 612 -34.04 -55.53 70.82
N GLN A 613 -34.64 -56.73 70.77
CA GLN A 613 -33.91 -57.94 70.39
C GLN A 613 -33.44 -57.89 68.92
N GLY A 614 -34.28 -57.43 68.00
CA GLY A 614 -33.91 -57.28 66.59
C GLY A 614 -32.75 -56.28 66.38
N LEU A 615 -32.77 -55.18 67.13
CA LEU A 615 -31.67 -54.21 67.13
C LEU A 615 -30.37 -54.82 67.68
N ASP A 616 -30.43 -55.55 68.79
CA ASP A 616 -29.26 -56.20 69.40
C ASP A 616 -28.65 -57.29 68.50
N ASP A 617 -29.48 -58.02 67.74
CA ASP A 617 -29.03 -59.03 66.77
C ASP A 617 -28.38 -58.38 65.53
N PHE A 618 -28.80 -57.17 65.15
CA PHE A 618 -28.33 -56.46 63.96
C PHE A 618 -27.02 -55.68 64.18
N LEU A 619 -26.89 -54.94 65.29
CA LEU A 619 -25.76 -54.03 65.55
C LEU A 619 -24.35 -54.64 65.37
N PRO A 620 -24.08 -55.91 65.76
CA PRO A 620 -22.74 -56.50 65.60
C PRO A 620 -22.27 -56.67 64.14
N SER A 621 -23.18 -56.82 63.18
CA SER A 621 -22.85 -56.99 61.75
C SER A 621 -23.29 -55.83 60.87
N ALA A 622 -24.08 -54.89 61.41
CA ALA A 622 -24.71 -53.77 60.70
C ALA A 622 -23.79 -53.03 59.70
N VAL A 623 -22.62 -52.58 60.15
CA VAL A 623 -21.68 -51.82 59.29
C VAL A 623 -21.04 -52.71 58.21
N MET A 624 -20.74 -53.97 58.55
CA MET A 624 -20.11 -54.90 57.61
C MET A 624 -21.10 -55.33 56.51
N ASP A 625 -22.36 -55.58 56.88
CA ASP A 625 -23.42 -55.94 55.95
C ASP A 625 -23.82 -54.73 55.08
N ALA A 626 -23.87 -53.53 55.66
CA ALA A 626 -24.07 -52.28 54.91
C ALA A 626 -22.92 -52.05 53.91
N MET A 627 -21.66 -52.24 54.31
CA MET A 627 -20.51 -52.17 53.40
C MET A 627 -20.55 -53.25 52.32
N GLU A 628 -21.11 -54.43 52.60
CA GLU A 628 -21.28 -55.48 51.59
C GLU A 628 -22.27 -55.06 50.50
N ASN A 629 -23.33 -54.32 50.84
CA ASN A 629 -24.30 -53.78 49.87
C ASN A 629 -23.65 -52.84 48.84
N VAL A 630 -22.59 -52.14 49.23
CA VAL A 630 -21.84 -51.19 48.38
C VAL A 630 -20.48 -51.70 47.92
N LYS A 631 -20.17 -52.99 48.09
CA LYS A 631 -18.84 -53.58 47.78
C LYS A 631 -18.35 -53.39 46.35
N HIS A 632 -19.25 -53.14 45.40
CA HIS A 632 -18.93 -52.93 44.00
C HIS A 632 -18.69 -51.45 43.65
N LEU A 633 -18.81 -50.53 44.62
CA LEU A 633 -18.42 -49.14 44.44
C LEU A 633 -16.89 -49.07 44.40
N GLN A 634 -16.33 -48.54 43.30
CA GLN A 634 -14.88 -48.54 43.09
C GLN A 634 -14.15 -47.51 43.96
N ASP A 635 -14.85 -46.43 44.35
CA ASP A 635 -14.32 -45.43 45.27
C ASP A 635 -14.59 -45.86 46.72
N ALA A 636 -13.53 -46.35 47.37
CA ALA A 636 -13.59 -46.80 48.76
C ALA A 636 -13.82 -45.66 49.77
N GLY A 637 -13.49 -44.40 49.41
CA GLY A 637 -13.79 -43.23 50.24
C GLY A 637 -15.28 -42.94 50.21
N LEU A 638 -15.84 -42.82 49.01
CA LEU A 638 -17.27 -42.59 48.83
C LEU A 638 -18.13 -43.72 49.42
N ALA A 639 -17.67 -44.98 49.36
CA ALA A 639 -18.38 -46.11 49.95
C ALA A 639 -18.52 -45.99 51.48
N ARG A 640 -17.48 -45.46 52.14
CA ARG A 640 -17.49 -45.21 53.58
C ARG A 640 -18.35 -44.01 53.90
N GLU A 641 -18.17 -42.89 53.20
CA GLU A 641 -18.95 -41.67 53.39
C GLU A 641 -20.45 -41.94 53.28
N VAL A 642 -20.89 -42.71 52.27
CA VAL A 642 -22.31 -43.08 52.09
C VAL A 642 -22.83 -43.94 53.24
N THR A 643 -22.02 -44.88 53.73
CA THR A 643 -22.41 -45.76 54.85
C THR A 643 -22.44 -44.99 56.17
N GLU A 644 -21.45 -44.13 56.42
CA GLU A 644 -21.35 -43.27 57.60
C GLU A 644 -22.50 -42.26 57.65
N GLU A 645 -22.81 -41.59 56.53
CA GLU A 645 -23.94 -40.66 56.43
C GLU A 645 -25.29 -41.37 56.67
N ALA A 646 -25.47 -42.58 56.15
CA ALA A 646 -26.67 -43.37 56.38
C ALA A 646 -26.80 -43.83 57.85
N ALA A 647 -25.69 -44.27 58.45
CA ALA A 647 -25.62 -44.65 59.86
C ALA A 647 -25.87 -43.46 60.78
N GLU A 648 -25.34 -42.28 60.45
CA GLU A 648 -25.56 -41.04 61.20
C GLU A 648 -27.04 -40.64 61.16
N ARG A 649 -27.69 -40.70 60.00
CA ARG A 649 -29.15 -40.46 59.88
C ARG A 649 -29.96 -41.44 60.74
N PHE A 650 -29.60 -42.72 60.70
CA PHE A 650 -30.21 -43.73 61.56
C PHE A 650 -30.03 -43.41 63.06
N CYS A 651 -28.84 -42.96 63.46
CA CYS A 651 -28.57 -42.55 64.84
C CYS A 651 -29.41 -41.32 65.25
N VAL A 652 -29.59 -40.34 64.37
CA VAL A 652 -30.42 -39.15 64.64
C VAL A 652 -31.89 -39.53 64.82
N ASP A 653 -32.43 -40.43 63.99
CA ASP A 653 -33.81 -40.90 64.19
C ASP A 653 -33.98 -41.74 65.45
N PHE A 654 -32.94 -42.50 65.83
CA PHE A 654 -32.91 -43.21 67.09
C PHE A 654 -32.84 -42.26 68.29
N GLU A 655 -32.11 -41.15 68.18
CA GLU A 655 -32.04 -40.10 69.19
C GLU A 655 -33.43 -39.51 69.45
N HIS A 656 -34.18 -39.22 68.39
CA HIS A 656 -35.57 -38.77 68.48
C HIS A 656 -36.48 -39.78 69.19
N VAL A 657 -36.29 -41.07 68.92
CA VAL A 657 -37.00 -42.15 69.63
C VAL A 657 -36.64 -42.14 71.13
N GLU A 658 -35.35 -42.07 71.45
CA GLU A 658 -34.87 -42.06 72.83
C GLU A 658 -35.44 -40.88 73.61
N GLU A 659 -35.43 -39.67 73.02
CA GLU A 659 -35.99 -38.45 73.61
C GLU A 659 -37.50 -38.58 73.85
N LEU A 660 -38.26 -39.12 72.90
CA LEU A 660 -39.71 -39.34 73.05
C LEU A 660 -40.04 -40.39 74.11
N LEU A 661 -39.23 -41.45 74.24
CA LEU A 661 -39.40 -42.47 75.28
C LEU A 661 -39.12 -41.88 76.67
N VAL A 662 -38.06 -41.07 76.81
CA VAL A 662 -37.75 -40.37 78.07
C VAL A 662 -38.86 -39.39 78.43
N ALA A 663 -39.32 -38.57 77.47
CA ALA A 663 -40.39 -37.61 77.70
C ALA A 663 -41.72 -38.31 78.07
N ALA A 664 -42.02 -39.48 77.47
CA ALA A 664 -43.21 -40.25 77.80
C ALA A 664 -43.15 -40.87 79.20
N ASP A 665 -42.00 -41.39 79.61
CA ASP A 665 -41.78 -41.89 80.97
C ASP A 665 -41.87 -40.75 82.00
N GLU A 666 -41.28 -39.58 81.72
CA GLU A 666 -41.38 -38.38 82.58
C GLU A 666 -42.83 -37.89 82.73
N LEU A 667 -43.61 -37.83 81.64
CA LEU A 667 -45.02 -37.45 81.68
C LEU A 667 -45.87 -38.47 82.46
N ALA A 668 -45.57 -39.77 82.33
CA ALA A 668 -46.23 -40.81 83.11
C ALA A 668 -45.90 -40.71 84.61
N GLU A 669 -44.68 -40.32 84.97
CA GLU A 669 -44.30 -40.03 86.36
C GLU A 669 -44.97 -38.76 86.91
N GLU A 670 -45.07 -37.68 86.12
CA GLU A 670 -45.80 -36.45 86.47
C GLU A 670 -47.30 -36.72 86.69
N GLU A 671 -47.94 -37.50 85.82
CA GLU A 671 -49.35 -37.89 85.94
C GLU A 671 -49.59 -38.77 87.18
N ARG A 672 -48.70 -39.74 87.46
CA ARG A 672 -48.74 -40.55 88.69
C ARG A 672 -48.53 -39.71 89.96
N GLY A 673 -47.62 -38.73 89.92
CA GLY A 673 -47.37 -37.79 91.03
C GLY A 673 -48.54 -36.85 91.30
N SER A 674 -49.30 -36.48 90.27
CA SER A 674 -50.51 -35.65 90.39
C SER A 674 -51.76 -36.43 90.83
N GLN A 675 -51.79 -37.76 90.61
CA GLN A 675 -52.81 -38.70 91.11
C GLN A 675 -52.41 -39.39 92.42
N ALA A 676 -51.66 -38.72 93.30
CA ALA A 676 -51.39 -39.19 94.65
C ALA A 676 -52.68 -39.15 95.50
N GLY A 677 -53.53 -40.17 95.30
CA GLY A 677 -54.86 -40.29 95.89
C GLY A 677 -55.45 -41.69 95.76
N GLY A 678 -54.64 -42.75 95.86
CA GLY A 678 -55.09 -44.09 96.24
C GLY A 678 -55.28 -45.11 95.12
N GLY A 679 -54.51 -46.21 95.21
CA GLY A 679 -54.77 -47.47 94.51
C GLY A 679 -53.48 -48.16 94.07
N GLU A 680 -53.17 -49.31 94.68
CA GLU A 680 -52.20 -50.29 94.15
C GLU A 680 -52.70 -50.79 92.78
N GLY A 681 -52.25 -50.14 91.71
CA GLY A 681 -52.39 -50.61 90.33
C GLY A 681 -51.04 -51.14 89.85
N GLU A 682 -51.06 -52.26 89.11
CA GLU A 682 -49.88 -52.95 88.56
C GLU A 682 -48.82 -51.98 88.03
N GLU A 683 -47.59 -52.11 88.52
CA GLU A 683 -46.43 -51.35 88.05
C GLU A 683 -46.18 -51.66 86.58
N LEU A 684 -46.74 -50.86 85.68
CA LEU A 684 -46.33 -50.88 84.27
C LEU A 684 -44.85 -50.46 84.23
N PRO A 685 -43.95 -51.33 83.71
CA PRO A 685 -42.53 -51.02 83.61
C PRO A 685 -42.32 -49.79 82.74
N SER A 686 -41.33 -48.95 83.09
CA SER A 686 -40.97 -47.79 82.27
C SER A 686 -40.57 -48.24 80.87
N LEU A 687 -40.93 -47.45 79.86
CA LEU A 687 -40.65 -47.79 78.47
C LEU A 687 -39.14 -47.89 78.22
N ARG A 688 -38.33 -47.09 78.94
CA ARG A 688 -36.87 -47.23 78.96
C ARG A 688 -36.35 -48.52 79.60
N ALA A 689 -37.04 -49.08 80.60
CA ALA A 689 -36.63 -50.36 81.17
C ALA A 689 -36.86 -51.53 80.19
N LEU A 690 -37.83 -51.38 79.27
CA LEU A 690 -38.10 -52.33 78.20
C LEU A 690 -37.20 -52.12 76.96
N PHE A 691 -36.60 -50.94 76.81
CA PHE A 691 -35.72 -50.59 75.70
C PHE A 691 -34.51 -49.78 76.18
N PRO A 692 -33.46 -50.44 76.70
CA PRO A 692 -32.39 -49.80 77.47
C PRO A 692 -31.26 -49.17 76.63
N ARG A 693 -31.23 -49.38 75.31
CA ARG A 693 -30.15 -48.90 74.45
C ARG A 693 -30.16 -47.38 74.32
N THR A 694 -28.98 -46.76 74.38
CA THR A 694 -28.80 -45.31 74.22
C THR A 694 -28.18 -44.99 72.86
N THR A 695 -28.48 -43.80 72.33
CA THR A 695 -27.92 -43.31 71.07
C THR A 695 -26.39 -43.30 71.09
N GLY A 696 -25.77 -42.99 72.23
CA GLY A 696 -24.32 -43.00 72.40
C GLY A 696 -23.69 -44.38 72.23
N GLU A 697 -24.37 -45.45 72.66
CA GLU A 697 -23.90 -46.82 72.44
C GLU A 697 -24.01 -47.22 70.97
N ILE A 698 -25.11 -46.84 70.31
CA ILE A 698 -25.36 -47.17 68.90
C ILE A 698 -24.36 -46.43 68.00
N ARG A 699 -24.11 -45.15 68.25
CA ARG A 699 -23.11 -44.36 67.48
C ARG A 699 -21.72 -44.98 67.54
N VAL A 700 -21.29 -45.50 68.69
CA VAL A 700 -19.96 -46.16 68.84
C VAL A 700 -19.91 -47.50 68.11
N LEU A 701 -21.03 -48.22 68.03
CA LEU A 701 -21.12 -49.50 67.32
C LEU A 701 -21.23 -49.33 65.80
N LEU A 702 -21.70 -48.17 65.34
CA LEU A 702 -21.88 -47.83 63.93
C LEU A 702 -20.76 -46.94 63.35
N SER A 703 -19.77 -46.53 64.16
CA SER A 703 -18.59 -45.76 63.75
C SER A 703 -17.35 -46.64 63.57
#